data_AF-A0A415LP34-F1
#
_entry.id   AF-A0A415LP34-F1
#
_cell.length_a   1.000
_cell.length_b   1.000
_cell.length_c   1.000
_cell.angle_alpha   90.00
_cell.angle_beta   90.00
_cell.angle_gamma   90.00
#
_symmetry.space_group_name_H-M   'P 1'
#
loop_
_entity.id
_entity.type
_entity.pdbx_description
1 polymer ?
#
loop_
_entity_poly.entity_id
_entity_poly.type
_entity_poly.pdbx_seq_one_letter_code
_entity_poly.pdbx_strand_id
1 'polypeptide(L)'
;MSEEITRQIRVYGIVQGVGFRPTVSRHAAARGIHGNVCNKGPYVEIYAQGPEEAVSGFISDIENRPPKRAAILKINVENIENSERYTQFDIIESEKTKGEIFVSPDIAICEECKEEMFDPKNRRYLHPFINCTCCGPRLTILDSLPYDRERTSMKEFPMCPDCAKEYNAPATRRYDAQPVCCNECGPEVYLIGREERGREAITYARKTIAGGGIVAIKGIGGFHLCCDASNETAVRKLRQLKRRPMKPFAVMAKNLEAVRKECEVSAEQTRILDGHQKPILLLDKKKEAKILCPSVAPGNPKVGVMLPYAPVQLLIFTYDDGIEMPEFLVMTSGNTSGAPICRDDQEAEAELSGFCDCMLSHDRKIRIRADDSVMDFYEDRPYMIRRSRGYAPLPFMVSTPYRGQVLAIGGELKNSFCIGVDNRFYPSPYVGDLEDLRTVKALRETVGRMETLLEVEPEIVCCDMHPKYNSVMVAEELGLPVVKVQHHYAHILSCMAENDCAEQVIGVSFDGTGYGTDGTIWGGEILLSDLDGFTRVGSVMPFLQVGGDASSKEGWRIAVSLIYGMTGDRKKAAEITEKLELCTKQEANVQFTMADRKINAVISTSAGRLFDGVSAMLGIRRKSTFEGEASMALEFAAEEYRETMLEKSKQQIQETEKYGYDKEDTDTLSRNENLSETEEIKRMDDKLISAGDRLLLNTESLIKEILNRQLNGEDPGKLAYFFHRELACQITAACVKIRELSGCNKAALSGGVFQNRLLLELTDHMLLEQGFEVLKHQLLPPNDGGIALGQAVYAMAYLEKA
;
A
#
# COMPACT_ATOMS: atom_id res chain seq x y z
N MET A 1 9.05 -58.73 1.49
CA MET A 1 9.26 -57.55 0.62
C MET A 1 8.12 -56.62 0.90
N SER A 2 8.38 -55.44 1.50
CA SER A 2 7.33 -54.43 1.64
C SER A 2 6.88 -54.03 0.24
N GLU A 3 5.57 -54.03 0.01
CA GLU A 3 4.98 -53.52 -1.22
C GLU A 3 5.41 -52.05 -1.37
N GLU A 4 6.18 -51.74 -2.42
CA GLU A 4 6.55 -50.36 -2.73
C GLU A 4 5.37 -49.71 -3.43
N ILE A 5 4.87 -48.61 -2.87
CA ILE A 5 3.81 -47.81 -3.49
C ILE A 5 4.43 -46.65 -4.25
N THR A 6 3.74 -46.16 -5.27
CA THR A 6 4.09 -44.90 -5.94
C THR A 6 2.93 -43.93 -5.82
N ARG A 7 3.22 -42.72 -5.33
CA ARG A 7 2.27 -41.62 -5.23
C ARG A 7 2.66 -40.52 -6.19
N GLN A 8 1.69 -40.01 -6.93
CA GLN A 8 1.79 -38.72 -7.61
C GLN A 8 1.24 -37.65 -6.67
N ILE A 9 2.06 -36.67 -6.33
CA ILE A 9 1.74 -35.60 -5.40
C ILE A 9 1.81 -34.28 -6.18
N ARG A 10 0.72 -33.52 -6.22
CA ARG A 10 0.66 -32.19 -6.82
C ARG A 10 0.44 -31.15 -5.74
N VAL A 11 1.37 -30.21 -5.60
CA VAL A 11 1.35 -29.17 -4.57
C VAL A 11 1.06 -27.80 -5.21
N TYR A 12 0.00 -27.15 -4.78
CA TYR A 12 -0.48 -25.86 -5.29
C TYR A 12 -0.24 -24.74 -4.27
N GLY A 13 -0.02 -23.51 -4.75
CA GLY A 13 0.21 -22.33 -3.94
C GLY A 13 1.52 -21.62 -4.30
N ILE A 14 2.07 -20.83 -3.38
CA ILE A 14 3.38 -20.18 -3.55
C ILE A 14 4.47 -21.23 -3.33
N VAL A 15 4.68 -22.07 -4.33
CA VAL A 15 5.63 -23.20 -4.25
C VAL A 15 6.73 -23.14 -5.30
N GLN A 16 6.67 -22.15 -6.21
CA GLN A 16 7.72 -21.92 -7.22
C GLN A 16 8.58 -20.71 -6.85
N GLY A 17 9.88 -20.79 -7.15
CA GLY A 17 10.85 -19.74 -6.82
C GLY A 17 11.15 -19.57 -5.32
N VAL A 18 10.64 -20.46 -4.46
CA VAL A 18 10.80 -20.38 -2.99
C VAL A 18 11.67 -21.50 -2.40
N GLY A 19 12.36 -22.27 -3.25
CA GLY A 19 13.21 -23.38 -2.81
C GLY A 19 12.46 -24.68 -2.49
N PHE A 20 11.29 -24.88 -3.11
CA PHE A 20 10.46 -26.06 -2.91
C PHE A 20 11.09 -27.34 -3.47
N ARG A 21 11.48 -27.36 -4.75
CA ARG A 21 12.14 -28.52 -5.39
C ARG A 21 13.37 -29.02 -4.58
N PRO A 22 14.29 -28.14 -4.12
CA PRO A 22 15.37 -28.52 -3.18
C PRO A 22 14.91 -29.13 -1.86
N THR A 23 13.85 -28.60 -1.28
CA THR A 23 13.35 -29.07 0.02
C THR A 23 12.71 -30.44 -0.11
N VAL A 24 11.94 -30.65 -1.18
CA VAL A 24 11.37 -31.96 -1.53
C VAL A 24 12.48 -32.98 -1.75
N SER A 25 13.53 -32.66 -2.53
CA SER A 25 14.67 -33.57 -2.75
C SER A 25 15.38 -33.95 -1.45
N ARG A 26 15.55 -32.99 -0.51
CA ARG A 26 16.12 -33.29 0.82
C ARG A 26 15.22 -34.20 1.66
N HIS A 27 13.92 -33.96 1.67
CA HIS A 27 12.96 -34.81 2.38
C HIS A 27 12.94 -36.22 1.80
N ALA A 28 13.07 -36.35 0.47
CA ALA A 28 13.11 -37.64 -0.22
C ALA A 28 14.35 -38.44 0.20
N ALA A 29 15.53 -37.79 0.19
CA ALA A 29 16.78 -38.40 0.64
C ALA A 29 16.72 -38.82 2.11
N ALA A 30 16.13 -38.00 2.99
CA ALA A 30 16.00 -38.31 4.42
C ALA A 30 15.12 -39.54 4.70
N ARG A 31 14.19 -39.86 3.80
CA ARG A 31 13.24 -40.98 3.95
C ARG A 31 13.49 -42.15 3.00
N GLY A 32 14.56 -42.10 2.20
CA GLY A 32 14.87 -43.15 1.22
C GLY A 32 13.82 -43.27 0.11
N ILE A 33 13.19 -42.16 -0.28
CA ILE A 33 12.22 -42.11 -1.37
C ILE A 33 12.95 -41.97 -2.71
N HIS A 34 12.52 -42.76 -3.70
CA HIS A 34 12.94 -42.62 -5.10
C HIS A 34 11.83 -41.91 -5.90
N GLY A 35 12.17 -41.24 -7.00
CA GLY A 35 11.18 -40.50 -7.77
C GLY A 35 11.73 -39.26 -8.47
N ASN A 36 10.90 -38.23 -8.61
CA ASN A 36 11.34 -36.96 -9.13
C ASN A 36 10.45 -35.80 -8.66
N VAL A 37 10.93 -34.58 -8.89
CA VAL A 37 10.16 -33.34 -8.69
C VAL A 37 10.43 -32.35 -9.81
N CYS A 38 9.37 -31.68 -10.29
CA CYS A 38 9.47 -30.60 -11.27
C CYS A 38 8.44 -29.49 -11.03
N ASN A 39 8.68 -28.31 -11.60
CA ASN A 39 7.61 -27.32 -11.73
C ASN A 39 6.77 -27.68 -12.96
N LYS A 40 5.46 -27.79 -12.79
CA LYS A 40 4.53 -28.15 -13.86
C LYS A 40 3.47 -27.07 -13.99
N GLY A 41 3.76 -26.09 -14.85
CA GLY A 41 2.98 -24.85 -15.02
C GLY A 41 2.61 -24.19 -13.68
N PRO A 42 1.40 -24.37 -13.16
CA PRO A 42 0.91 -23.82 -11.87
C PRO A 42 1.39 -24.49 -10.57
N TYR A 43 1.75 -25.78 -10.58
CA TYR A 43 2.05 -26.54 -9.35
C TYR A 43 3.45 -27.15 -9.37
N VAL A 44 3.87 -27.71 -8.24
CA VAL A 44 5.01 -28.61 -8.16
C VAL A 44 4.49 -30.04 -8.21
N GLU A 45 4.96 -30.82 -9.18
CA GLU A 45 4.62 -32.24 -9.32
C GLU A 45 5.75 -33.09 -8.75
N ILE A 46 5.38 -34.12 -7.99
CA ILE A 46 6.32 -35.02 -7.33
C ILE A 46 5.84 -36.45 -7.56
N TYR A 47 6.72 -37.31 -8.05
CA TYR A 47 6.52 -38.76 -7.97
C TYR A 47 7.34 -39.28 -6.79
N ALA A 48 6.71 -40.02 -5.89
CA ALA A 48 7.35 -40.58 -4.69
C ALA A 48 7.10 -42.09 -4.63
N GLN A 49 8.17 -42.87 -4.72
CA GLN A 49 8.18 -44.33 -4.72
C GLN A 49 8.97 -44.87 -3.51
N GLY A 50 8.37 -45.79 -2.77
CA GLY A 50 8.99 -46.43 -1.62
C GLY A 50 7.98 -47.18 -0.73
N PRO A 51 8.40 -47.66 0.45
CA PRO A 51 7.48 -48.26 1.43
C PRO A 51 6.38 -47.27 1.85
N GLU A 52 5.16 -47.76 2.05
CA GLU A 52 3.99 -46.91 2.37
C GLU A 52 4.22 -45.95 3.55
N GLU A 53 4.85 -46.43 4.63
CA GLU A 53 5.16 -45.61 5.80
C GLU A 53 6.15 -44.48 5.47
N ALA A 54 7.15 -44.75 4.63
CA ALA A 54 8.12 -43.75 4.19
C ALA A 54 7.46 -42.68 3.31
N VAL A 55 6.59 -43.10 2.38
CA VAL A 55 5.87 -42.19 1.47
C VAL A 55 4.86 -41.32 2.23
N SER A 56 4.09 -41.89 3.16
CA SER A 56 3.19 -41.12 4.02
C SER A 56 3.95 -40.10 4.89
N GLY A 57 5.08 -40.51 5.46
CA GLY A 57 5.94 -39.60 6.20
C GLY A 57 6.55 -38.49 5.34
N PHE A 58 6.89 -38.78 4.09
CA PHE A 58 7.40 -37.80 3.13
C PHE A 58 6.36 -36.75 2.77
N ILE A 59 5.11 -37.16 2.53
CA ILE A 59 3.99 -36.24 2.32
C ILE A 59 3.78 -35.34 3.54
N SER A 60 3.81 -35.91 4.75
CA SER A 60 3.74 -35.15 6.00
C SER A 60 4.87 -34.14 6.16
N ASP A 61 6.10 -34.45 5.72
CA ASP A 61 7.21 -33.50 5.76
C ASP A 61 7.06 -32.37 4.75
N ILE A 62 6.48 -32.65 3.57
CA ILE A 62 6.15 -31.60 2.58
C ILE A 62 5.14 -30.62 3.16
N GLU A 63 4.10 -31.13 3.82
CA GLU A 63 3.02 -30.32 4.39
C GLU A 63 3.46 -29.53 5.64
N ASN A 64 4.17 -30.18 6.57
CA ASN A 64 4.49 -29.60 7.88
C ASN A 64 5.88 -28.97 7.97
N ARG A 65 6.77 -29.26 7.01
CA ARG A 65 8.12 -28.69 6.93
C ARG A 65 8.40 -28.12 5.53
N PRO A 66 7.52 -27.25 4.98
CA PRO A 66 7.76 -26.61 3.71
C PRO A 66 8.93 -25.61 3.80
N PRO A 67 9.46 -25.14 2.65
CA PRO A 67 10.40 -24.03 2.64
C PRO A 67 9.85 -22.82 3.40
N LYS A 68 10.70 -22.06 4.09
CA LYS A 68 10.32 -20.90 4.92
C LYS A 68 9.46 -19.84 4.21
N ARG A 69 9.50 -19.79 2.87
CA ARG A 69 8.81 -18.79 2.04
C ARG A 69 7.69 -19.40 1.18
N ALA A 70 7.41 -20.68 1.34
CA ALA A 70 6.33 -21.33 0.63
C ALA A 70 5.01 -21.16 1.38
N ALA A 71 3.92 -21.06 0.63
CA ALA A 71 2.57 -21.17 1.14
C ALA A 71 1.85 -22.24 0.33
N ILE A 72 1.59 -23.38 0.97
CA ILE A 72 0.86 -24.49 0.36
C ILE A 72 -0.64 -24.23 0.55
N LEU A 73 -1.37 -24.19 -0.54
CA LEU A 73 -2.83 -24.03 -0.54
C LEU A 73 -3.56 -25.37 -0.64
N LYS A 74 -2.99 -26.30 -1.41
CA LYS A 74 -3.60 -27.60 -1.67
C LYS A 74 -2.53 -28.63 -2.01
N ILE A 75 -2.72 -29.85 -1.53
CA ILE A 75 -1.94 -31.02 -1.92
C ILE A 75 -2.91 -32.08 -2.43
N ASN A 76 -2.74 -32.50 -3.68
CA ASN A 76 -3.44 -33.66 -4.25
C ASN A 76 -2.49 -34.85 -4.25
N VAL A 77 -2.95 -35.99 -3.74
CA VAL A 77 -2.17 -37.22 -3.69
C VAL A 77 -2.95 -38.33 -4.39
N GLU A 78 -2.39 -38.87 -5.47
CA GLU A 78 -2.97 -39.94 -6.27
C GLU A 78 -2.09 -41.20 -6.18
N ASN A 79 -2.71 -42.38 -6.11
CA ASN A 79 -2.01 -43.67 -6.20
C ASN A 79 -1.73 -44.01 -7.66
N ILE A 80 -0.52 -44.45 -7.96
CA ILE A 80 -0.14 -44.92 -9.30
C ILE A 80 0.12 -46.43 -9.25
N GLU A 81 -0.74 -47.20 -9.91
CA GLU A 81 -0.68 -48.67 -9.92
C GLU A 81 0.42 -49.23 -10.85
N ASN A 82 0.73 -48.52 -11.95
CA ASN A 82 1.73 -48.93 -12.95
C ASN A 82 2.77 -47.82 -13.16
N SER A 83 3.60 -47.57 -12.16
CA SER A 83 4.66 -46.56 -12.24
C SER A 83 5.94 -47.11 -12.86
N GLU A 84 6.69 -46.22 -13.51
CA GLU A 84 8.09 -46.50 -13.84
C GLU A 84 8.89 -46.72 -12.54
N ARG A 85 9.93 -47.55 -12.63
CA ARG A 85 10.79 -47.84 -11.48
C ARG A 85 11.87 -46.75 -11.39
N TYR A 86 11.85 -46.01 -10.28
CA TYR A 86 12.85 -44.98 -10.01
C TYR A 86 14.01 -45.56 -9.22
N THR A 87 15.24 -45.30 -9.68
CA THR A 87 16.46 -45.76 -8.99
C THR A 87 17.02 -44.72 -8.02
N GLN A 88 16.60 -43.46 -8.16
CA GLN A 88 17.03 -42.32 -7.35
C GLN A 88 15.91 -41.25 -7.33
N PHE A 89 16.12 -40.15 -6.60
CA PHE A 89 15.21 -39.01 -6.59
C PHE A 89 15.83 -37.80 -7.30
N ASP A 90 15.25 -37.39 -8.42
CA ASP A 90 15.83 -36.33 -9.27
C ASP A 90 14.98 -35.06 -9.31
N ILE A 91 15.62 -33.89 -9.32
CA ILE A 91 14.96 -32.65 -9.77
C ILE A 91 15.07 -32.62 -11.30
N ILE A 92 13.94 -32.75 -11.99
CA ILE A 92 13.90 -32.80 -13.46
C ILE A 92 13.45 -31.47 -14.05
N GLU A 93 13.59 -31.34 -15.38
CA GLU A 93 13.23 -30.13 -16.11
C GLU A 93 11.74 -29.78 -15.98
N SER A 94 11.44 -28.49 -15.91
CA SER A 94 10.06 -28.02 -15.72
C SER A 94 9.24 -28.17 -17.00
N GLU A 95 8.00 -28.65 -16.86
CA GLU A 95 7.06 -28.81 -17.97
C GLU A 95 5.99 -27.71 -17.96
N LYS A 96 5.53 -27.31 -19.15
CA LYS A 96 4.39 -26.39 -19.28
C LYS A 96 3.08 -27.16 -19.27
N THR A 97 2.17 -26.78 -18.37
CA THR A 97 0.77 -27.23 -18.35
C THR A 97 -0.11 -26.07 -17.89
N LYS A 98 -1.38 -26.05 -18.31
CA LYS A 98 -2.34 -25.03 -17.86
C LYS A 98 -2.81 -25.29 -16.42
N GLY A 99 -3.08 -24.22 -15.66
CA GLY A 99 -3.86 -24.27 -14.42
C GLY A 99 -3.56 -23.10 -13.47
N GLU A 100 -3.75 -23.29 -12.16
CA GLU A 100 -3.77 -22.20 -11.15
C GLU A 100 -2.40 -21.60 -10.81
N ILE A 101 -2.06 -20.47 -11.43
CA ILE A 101 -0.72 -19.87 -11.30
C ILE A 101 -0.58 -19.01 -10.04
N PHE A 102 0.51 -19.22 -9.29
CA PHE A 102 0.93 -18.36 -8.18
C PHE A 102 2.34 -17.82 -8.41
N VAL A 103 2.48 -16.49 -8.47
CA VAL A 103 3.77 -15.83 -8.65
C VAL A 103 4.25 -15.28 -7.32
N SER A 104 5.46 -15.66 -6.91
CA SER A 104 6.09 -15.12 -5.70
C SER A 104 6.41 -13.63 -5.87
N PRO A 105 6.15 -12.79 -4.85
CA PRO A 105 6.64 -11.42 -4.82
C PRO A 105 8.17 -11.39 -4.66
N ASP A 106 8.78 -10.23 -4.87
CA ASP A 106 10.20 -10.02 -4.57
C ASP A 106 10.48 -10.10 -3.07
N ILE A 107 11.58 -10.74 -2.69
CA ILE A 107 11.91 -11.05 -1.30
C ILE A 107 13.24 -10.38 -0.92
N ALA A 108 13.28 -9.69 0.22
CA ALA A 108 14.51 -9.10 0.75
C ALA A 108 15.59 -10.15 1.01
N ILE A 109 16.86 -9.74 0.96
CA ILE A 109 18.02 -10.57 1.32
C ILE A 109 17.82 -11.24 2.70
N CYS A 110 18.14 -12.53 2.80
CA CYS A 110 18.11 -13.26 4.07
C CYS A 110 19.38 -13.03 4.90
N GLU A 111 19.29 -13.21 6.22
CA GLU A 111 20.42 -12.97 7.14
C GLU A 111 21.65 -13.81 6.78
N GLU A 112 21.48 -15.06 6.33
CA GLU A 112 22.64 -15.89 5.99
C GLU A 112 23.34 -15.42 4.71
N CYS A 113 22.60 -14.89 3.72
CA CYS A 113 23.24 -14.26 2.56
C CYS A 113 23.91 -12.95 2.95
N LYS A 114 23.37 -12.21 3.93
CA LYS A 114 24.00 -10.99 4.45
C LYS A 114 25.30 -11.31 5.21
N GLU A 115 25.33 -12.39 6.00
CA GLU A 115 26.55 -12.91 6.64
C GLU A 115 27.61 -13.28 5.60
N GLU A 116 27.24 -14.08 4.59
CA GLU A 116 28.15 -14.46 3.49
C GLU A 116 28.67 -13.25 2.71
N MET A 117 27.85 -12.21 2.51
CA MET A 117 28.23 -11.00 1.80
C MET A 117 29.30 -10.19 2.55
N PHE A 118 29.31 -10.22 3.88
CA PHE A 118 30.24 -9.48 4.71
C PHE A 118 31.37 -10.33 5.29
N ASP A 119 31.47 -11.62 4.94
CA ASP A 119 32.60 -12.48 5.27
C ASP A 119 33.71 -12.38 4.21
N PRO A 120 34.91 -11.81 4.53
CA PRO A 120 36.01 -11.67 3.58
C PRO A 120 36.55 -12.99 3.03
N LYS A 121 36.26 -14.13 3.68
CA LYS A 121 36.65 -15.46 3.22
C LYS A 121 35.65 -16.07 2.24
N ASN A 122 34.44 -15.50 2.16
CA ASN A 122 33.41 -15.99 1.27
C ASN A 122 33.67 -15.49 -0.15
N ARG A 123 33.48 -16.37 -1.15
CA ARG A 123 33.64 -15.99 -2.57
C ARG A 123 32.68 -14.89 -3.04
N ARG A 124 31.58 -14.68 -2.31
CA ARG A 124 30.58 -13.63 -2.57
C ARG A 124 30.74 -12.42 -1.65
N TYR A 125 31.90 -12.26 -1.02
CA TYR A 125 32.25 -11.06 -0.28
C TYR A 125 31.98 -9.82 -1.14
N LEU A 126 31.18 -8.90 -0.58
CA LEU A 126 30.73 -7.64 -1.17
C LEU A 126 30.03 -7.77 -2.55
N HIS A 127 29.40 -8.92 -2.83
CA HIS A 127 28.70 -9.14 -4.10
C HIS A 127 27.29 -8.48 -4.11
N PRO A 128 27.03 -7.51 -5.01
CA PRO A 128 25.79 -6.70 -5.01
C PRO A 128 24.50 -7.46 -5.39
N PHE A 129 24.61 -8.71 -5.89
CA PHE A 129 23.47 -9.51 -6.34
C PHE A 129 23.31 -10.84 -5.58
N ILE A 130 24.02 -11.00 -4.46
CA ILE A 130 23.95 -12.22 -3.66
C ILE A 130 22.51 -12.57 -3.28
N ASN A 131 22.15 -13.82 -3.55
CA ASN A 131 20.85 -14.38 -3.22
C ASN A 131 20.97 -15.90 -2.99
N CYS A 132 19.86 -16.49 -2.55
CA CYS A 132 19.64 -17.93 -2.49
C CYS A 132 18.17 -18.25 -2.82
N THR A 133 17.78 -19.51 -2.68
CA THR A 133 16.39 -19.94 -2.92
C THR A 133 15.34 -19.22 -2.05
N CYS A 134 15.74 -18.74 -0.87
CA CYS A 134 14.86 -18.08 0.11
C CYS A 134 14.75 -16.55 -0.02
N CYS A 135 15.53 -15.91 -0.91
CA CYS A 135 15.56 -14.44 -1.01
C CYS A 135 15.90 -13.94 -2.42
N GLY A 136 15.80 -12.63 -2.64
CA GLY A 136 16.13 -11.95 -3.88
C GLY A 136 14.91 -11.67 -4.77
N PRO A 137 15.13 -11.10 -5.95
CA PRO A 137 14.06 -10.73 -6.87
C PRO A 137 13.31 -11.95 -7.42
N ARG A 138 12.02 -11.78 -7.72
CA ARG A 138 11.12 -12.79 -8.28
C ARG A 138 10.29 -12.15 -9.39
N LEU A 139 9.13 -11.58 -9.07
CA LEU A 139 8.23 -10.90 -10.02
C LEU A 139 8.99 -9.95 -10.95
N THR A 140 9.85 -9.10 -10.39
CA THR A 140 10.54 -8.04 -11.16
C THR A 140 11.53 -8.53 -12.21
N ILE A 141 11.93 -9.80 -12.18
CA ILE A 141 12.89 -10.38 -13.14
C ILE A 141 12.28 -11.45 -14.05
N LEU A 142 11.00 -11.79 -13.85
CA LEU A 142 10.36 -12.92 -14.51
C LEU A 142 9.87 -12.53 -15.92
N ASP A 143 10.20 -13.34 -16.93
CA ASP A 143 9.70 -13.20 -18.30
C ASP A 143 8.41 -14.02 -18.50
N SER A 144 8.37 -15.27 -18.01
CA SER A 144 7.25 -16.21 -18.09
C SER A 144 7.44 -17.37 -17.08
N LEU A 145 6.39 -18.13 -16.82
CA LEU A 145 6.46 -19.38 -16.04
C LEU A 145 6.58 -20.63 -16.95
N PRO A 146 6.91 -21.81 -16.40
CA PRO A 146 7.47 -22.12 -15.08
C PRO A 146 8.72 -21.31 -14.67
N TYR A 147 8.95 -21.15 -13.36
CA TYR A 147 10.06 -20.35 -12.83
C TYR A 147 11.42 -21.06 -13.00
N ASP A 148 12.12 -20.72 -14.09
CA ASP A 148 13.49 -21.17 -14.37
C ASP A 148 14.36 -20.04 -14.92
N ARG A 149 15.68 -20.17 -14.76
CA ARG A 149 16.67 -19.13 -15.08
C ARG A 149 16.52 -18.59 -16.50
N GLU A 150 16.29 -19.47 -17.48
CA GLU A 150 16.10 -19.12 -18.90
C GLU A 150 14.91 -18.17 -19.17
N ARG A 151 13.92 -18.16 -18.27
CA ARG A 151 12.72 -17.31 -18.34
C ARG A 151 12.79 -16.18 -17.33
N THR A 152 13.99 -15.76 -16.96
CA THR A 152 14.22 -14.57 -16.15
C THR A 152 15.24 -13.66 -16.82
N SER A 153 15.40 -12.43 -16.33
CA SER A 153 16.51 -11.56 -16.75
C SER A 153 17.89 -12.12 -16.41
N MET A 154 17.99 -13.19 -15.62
CA MET A 154 19.25 -13.88 -15.33
C MET A 154 19.73 -14.81 -16.47
N LYS A 155 18.92 -15.02 -17.51
CA LYS A 155 19.31 -15.79 -18.71
C LYS A 155 20.51 -15.21 -19.46
N GLU A 156 20.73 -13.90 -19.31
CA GLU A 156 21.82 -13.16 -19.96
C GLU A 156 23.18 -13.42 -19.28
N PHE A 157 23.18 -14.13 -18.13
CA PHE A 157 24.35 -14.38 -17.29
C PHE A 157 24.58 -15.89 -17.13
N PRO A 158 25.42 -16.54 -17.95
CA PRO A 158 25.73 -17.97 -17.79
C PRO A 158 26.46 -18.26 -16.48
N MET A 159 26.11 -19.35 -15.78
CA MET A 159 26.74 -19.70 -14.51
C MET A 159 28.21 -20.10 -14.70
N CYS A 160 29.14 -19.56 -13.89
CA CYS A 160 30.51 -20.09 -13.81
C CYS A 160 30.53 -21.51 -13.22
N PRO A 161 31.63 -22.28 -13.38
CA PRO A 161 31.72 -23.66 -12.90
C PRO A 161 31.37 -23.83 -11.41
N ASP A 162 31.78 -22.88 -10.56
CA ASP A 162 31.52 -22.95 -9.13
C ASP A 162 30.08 -22.57 -8.74
N CYS A 163 29.42 -21.71 -9.52
CA CYS A 163 27.97 -21.46 -9.39
C CYS A 163 27.18 -22.68 -9.87
N ALA A 164 27.58 -23.31 -10.98
CA ALA A 164 26.95 -24.52 -11.48
C ALA A 164 27.11 -25.70 -10.49
N LYS A 165 28.27 -25.83 -9.85
CA LYS A 165 28.49 -26.83 -8.80
C LYS A 165 27.55 -26.63 -7.62
N GLU A 166 27.38 -25.40 -7.15
CA GLU A 166 26.42 -25.11 -6.08
C GLU A 166 24.96 -25.31 -6.53
N TYR A 167 24.63 -24.91 -7.76
CA TYR A 167 23.28 -25.07 -8.31
C TYR A 167 22.85 -26.54 -8.36
N ASN A 168 23.78 -27.47 -8.59
CA ASN A 168 23.50 -28.90 -8.72
C ASN A 168 23.73 -29.71 -7.43
N ALA A 169 24.32 -29.13 -6.37
CA ALA A 169 24.67 -29.86 -5.16
C ALA A 169 23.55 -29.78 -4.09
N PRO A 170 22.90 -30.90 -3.71
CA PRO A 170 21.76 -30.86 -2.76
C PRO A 170 22.07 -30.30 -1.37
N ALA A 171 23.34 -30.38 -0.96
CA ALA A 171 23.81 -29.94 0.35
C ALA A 171 23.92 -28.41 0.50
N THR A 172 23.91 -27.65 -0.60
CA THR A 172 24.01 -26.18 -0.54
C THR A 172 22.64 -25.50 -0.54
N ARG A 173 22.56 -24.36 0.14
CA ARG A 173 21.38 -23.47 0.14
C ARG A 173 21.04 -22.89 -1.24
N ARG A 174 21.98 -22.98 -2.18
CA ARG A 174 21.84 -22.51 -3.57
C ARG A 174 21.51 -23.64 -4.55
N TYR A 175 21.24 -24.85 -4.06
CA TYR A 175 20.68 -25.92 -4.87
C TYR A 175 19.42 -25.41 -5.57
N ASP A 176 19.41 -25.44 -6.91
CA ASP A 176 18.32 -24.97 -7.76
C ASP A 176 17.92 -23.48 -7.59
N ALA A 177 18.83 -22.65 -7.07
CA ALA A 177 18.61 -21.20 -6.99
C ALA A 177 18.69 -20.56 -8.39
N GLN A 178 17.56 -20.35 -9.04
CA GLN A 178 17.49 -19.79 -10.40
C GLN A 178 18.28 -18.49 -10.60
N PRO A 179 18.24 -17.50 -9.67
CA PRO A 179 19.00 -16.26 -9.81
C PRO A 179 20.42 -16.33 -9.23
N VAL A 180 20.96 -17.52 -8.96
CA VAL A 180 22.31 -17.66 -8.40
C VAL A 180 23.37 -17.02 -9.29
N CYS A 181 24.28 -16.28 -8.67
CA CYS A 181 25.43 -15.68 -9.32
C CYS A 181 26.54 -15.41 -8.29
N CYS A 182 27.69 -14.93 -8.77
CA CYS A 182 28.84 -14.48 -7.98
C CYS A 182 29.56 -13.35 -8.72
N ASN A 183 30.69 -12.88 -8.18
CA ASN A 183 31.50 -11.82 -8.77
C ASN A 183 32.07 -12.14 -10.17
N GLU A 184 32.11 -13.41 -10.59
CA GLU A 184 32.65 -13.81 -11.90
C GLU A 184 31.60 -13.91 -13.02
N CYS A 185 30.37 -14.28 -12.68
CA CYS A 185 29.32 -14.58 -13.66
C CYS A 185 28.02 -13.80 -13.46
N GLY A 186 27.97 -12.96 -12.43
CA GLY A 186 26.80 -12.17 -12.11
C GLY A 186 26.74 -10.85 -12.86
N PRO A 187 25.64 -10.11 -12.65
CA PRO A 187 25.51 -8.74 -13.11
C PRO A 187 26.61 -7.85 -12.53
N GLU A 188 26.97 -6.79 -13.25
CA GLU A 188 27.94 -5.80 -12.82
C GLU A 188 27.27 -4.47 -12.49
N VAL A 189 27.74 -3.80 -11.43
CA VAL A 189 27.31 -2.43 -11.09
C VAL A 189 28.21 -1.40 -11.77
N TYR A 190 27.64 -0.28 -12.17
CA TYR A 190 28.38 0.77 -12.89
C TYR A 190 27.75 2.14 -12.72
N LEU A 191 28.53 3.18 -13.03
CA LEU A 191 27.98 4.53 -13.14
C LEU A 191 27.58 4.84 -14.59
N ILE A 192 26.33 5.26 -14.78
CA ILE A 192 25.83 5.66 -16.10
C ILE A 192 26.62 6.87 -16.61
N GLY A 193 27.01 6.85 -17.89
CA GLY A 193 27.76 7.93 -18.53
C GLY A 193 29.21 8.08 -18.05
N ARG A 194 29.74 7.11 -17.30
CA ARG A 194 31.12 7.16 -16.76
C ARG A 194 31.84 5.81 -16.89
N GLU A 195 33.13 5.79 -16.58
CA GLU A 195 34.00 4.61 -16.70
C GLU A 195 34.00 3.72 -15.46
N GLU A 196 33.62 4.22 -14.29
CA GLU A 196 33.70 3.44 -13.04
C GLU A 196 32.77 2.22 -13.07
N ARG A 197 33.32 1.05 -12.66
CA ARG A 197 32.64 -0.25 -12.60
C ARG A 197 32.87 -0.95 -11.27
N GLY A 198 32.02 -1.91 -10.93
CA GLY A 198 32.15 -2.77 -9.76
C GLY A 198 32.40 -1.99 -8.47
N ARG A 199 33.55 -2.27 -7.83
CA ARG A 199 34.01 -1.61 -6.61
C ARG A 199 34.07 -0.09 -6.73
N GLU A 200 34.64 0.42 -7.81
CA GLU A 200 34.85 1.86 -8.01
C GLU A 200 33.51 2.61 -8.09
N ALA A 201 32.52 2.01 -8.76
CA ALA A 201 31.19 2.58 -8.87
C ALA A 201 30.48 2.71 -7.51
N ILE A 202 30.55 1.67 -6.67
CA ILE A 202 29.97 1.68 -5.31
C ILE A 202 30.69 2.72 -4.43
N THR A 203 32.02 2.71 -4.40
CA THR A 203 32.82 3.65 -3.62
C THR A 203 32.55 5.10 -4.03
N TYR A 204 32.43 5.37 -5.34
CA TYR A 204 32.11 6.71 -5.83
C TYR A 204 30.71 7.16 -5.38
N ALA A 205 29.70 6.30 -5.53
CA ALA A 205 28.35 6.61 -5.06
C ALA A 205 28.31 6.93 -3.56
N ARG A 206 28.99 6.11 -2.75
CA ARG A 206 29.13 6.33 -1.29
C ARG A 206 29.81 7.66 -0.98
N LYS A 207 30.94 7.96 -1.65
CA LYS A 207 31.66 9.23 -1.51
C LYS A 207 30.79 10.43 -1.85
N THR A 208 30.00 10.34 -2.93
CA THR A 208 29.08 11.42 -3.33
C THR A 208 28.02 11.66 -2.27
N ILE A 209 27.39 10.60 -1.75
CA ILE A 209 26.36 10.73 -0.69
C ILE A 209 26.97 11.29 0.60
N ALA A 210 28.10 10.74 1.06
CA ALA A 210 28.81 11.23 2.25
C ALA A 210 29.28 12.69 2.10
N GLY A 211 29.57 13.13 0.88
CA GLY A 211 29.87 14.52 0.54
C GLY A 211 28.65 15.45 0.44
N GLY A 212 27.44 14.98 0.72
CA GLY A 212 26.19 15.75 0.63
C GLY A 212 25.58 15.84 -0.77
N GLY A 213 26.03 15.00 -1.71
CA GLY A 213 25.47 14.86 -3.04
C GLY A 213 24.22 13.97 -3.09
N ILE A 214 23.56 13.96 -4.25
CA ILE A 214 22.38 13.16 -4.55
C ILE A 214 22.78 12.10 -5.58
N VAL A 215 22.40 10.84 -5.36
CA VAL A 215 22.72 9.73 -6.26
C VAL A 215 21.42 9.03 -6.66
N ALA A 216 21.24 8.72 -7.95
CA ALA A 216 20.21 7.79 -8.38
C ALA A 216 20.74 6.36 -8.26
N ILE A 217 20.02 5.44 -7.61
CA ILE A 217 20.46 4.07 -7.36
C ILE A 217 19.43 3.10 -7.93
N LYS A 218 19.85 2.22 -8.84
CA LYS A 218 18.99 1.14 -9.37
C LYS A 218 18.79 0.06 -8.31
N GLY A 219 17.54 -0.14 -7.91
CA GLY A 219 17.10 -1.17 -6.97
C GLY A 219 16.57 -2.42 -7.66
N ILE A 220 15.64 -3.11 -6.98
CA ILE A 220 14.99 -4.32 -7.53
C ILE A 220 13.87 -3.96 -8.51
N GLY A 221 13.00 -3.01 -8.14
CA GLY A 221 11.80 -2.65 -8.91
C GLY A 221 11.88 -1.34 -9.69
N GLY A 222 12.98 -0.59 -9.54
CA GLY A 222 13.23 0.69 -10.23
C GLY A 222 14.36 1.46 -9.58
N PHE A 223 14.57 2.71 -10.01
CA PHE A 223 15.57 3.63 -9.44
C PHE A 223 15.04 4.38 -8.21
N HIS A 224 15.93 4.69 -7.27
CA HIS A 224 15.70 5.61 -6.14
C HIS A 224 16.59 6.83 -6.25
N LEU A 225 16.10 8.02 -5.88
CA LEU A 225 16.95 9.17 -5.59
C LEU A 225 17.35 9.14 -4.11
N CYS A 226 18.65 9.19 -3.86
CA CYS A 226 19.28 8.96 -2.58
C CYS A 226 20.17 10.12 -2.16
N CYS A 227 20.03 10.59 -0.92
CA CYS A 227 20.96 11.52 -0.28
C CYS A 227 20.95 11.31 1.25
N ASP A 228 21.92 11.91 1.95
CA ASP A 228 21.99 11.88 3.41
C ASP A 228 20.75 12.55 4.04
N ALA A 229 19.98 11.79 4.84
CA ALA A 229 18.75 12.26 5.47
C ALA A 229 18.99 13.13 6.72
N SER A 230 20.23 13.19 7.21
CA SER A 230 20.66 14.11 8.28
C SER A 230 21.14 15.47 7.74
N ASN A 231 21.40 15.56 6.43
CA ASN A 231 21.91 16.76 5.79
C ASN A 231 20.79 17.63 5.21
N GLU A 232 20.40 18.66 5.96
CA GLU A 232 19.33 19.60 5.57
C GLU A 232 19.56 20.24 4.20
N THR A 233 20.81 20.55 3.83
CA THR A 233 21.12 21.17 2.53
C THR A 233 20.85 20.19 1.39
N ALA A 234 21.27 18.93 1.53
CA ALA A 234 21.07 17.89 0.53
C ALA A 234 19.57 17.58 0.34
N VAL A 235 18.82 17.45 1.45
CA VAL A 235 17.39 17.18 1.40
C VAL A 235 16.61 18.35 0.79
N ARG A 236 16.95 19.61 1.14
CA ARG A 236 16.34 20.80 0.50
C ARG A 236 16.66 20.89 -0.98
N LYS A 237 17.91 20.62 -1.40
CA LYS A 237 18.31 20.55 -2.81
C LYS A 237 17.42 19.52 -3.54
N LEU A 238 17.28 18.32 -2.99
CA LEU A 238 16.43 17.28 -3.59
C LEU A 238 14.96 17.71 -3.69
N ARG A 239 14.39 18.38 -2.67
CA ARG A 239 13.01 18.91 -2.72
C ARG A 239 12.82 19.94 -3.82
N GLN A 240 13.77 20.86 -3.97
CA GLN A 240 13.73 21.90 -5.00
C GLN A 240 13.79 21.27 -6.39
N LEU A 241 14.71 20.33 -6.61
CA LEU A 241 14.84 19.61 -7.88
C LEU A 241 13.53 18.84 -8.19
N LYS A 242 13.02 18.03 -7.25
CA LYS A 242 11.76 17.27 -7.40
C LYS A 242 10.47 18.11 -7.41
N ARG A 243 10.55 19.43 -7.18
CA ARG A 243 9.38 20.31 -6.96
C ARG A 243 8.39 19.74 -5.94
N ARG A 244 8.94 19.18 -4.86
CA ARG A 244 8.18 18.46 -3.82
C ARG A 244 8.40 19.13 -2.46
N PRO A 245 7.70 20.24 -2.15
CA PRO A 245 7.99 21.06 -0.97
C PRO A 245 7.64 20.36 0.34
N MET A 246 6.46 19.73 0.45
CA MET A 246 5.96 19.22 1.74
C MET A 246 5.80 17.70 1.81
N LYS A 247 5.47 17.02 0.70
CA LYS A 247 5.21 15.56 0.71
C LYS A 247 6.40 14.81 1.35
N PRO A 248 6.20 14.04 2.45
CA PRO A 248 7.27 13.41 3.21
C PRO A 248 8.15 12.52 2.33
N PHE A 249 9.46 12.52 2.57
CA PHE A 249 10.36 11.54 1.96
C PHE A 249 10.40 10.28 2.81
N ALA A 250 10.45 9.12 2.14
CA ALA A 250 10.81 7.88 2.80
C ALA A 250 12.32 7.89 3.07
N VAL A 251 12.72 7.32 4.19
CA VAL A 251 14.12 7.14 4.58
C VAL A 251 14.43 5.67 4.78
N MET A 252 15.58 5.24 4.30
CA MET A 252 16.15 3.95 4.62
C MET A 252 17.08 4.12 5.83
N ALA A 253 16.82 3.37 6.89
CA ALA A 253 17.71 3.31 8.05
C ALA A 253 18.74 2.20 7.86
N LYS A 254 19.98 2.39 8.33
CA LYS A 254 21.05 1.40 8.22
C LYS A 254 20.67 0.03 8.82
N ASN A 255 19.99 0.04 9.97
CA ASN A 255 19.56 -1.14 10.72
C ASN A 255 18.43 -0.76 11.72
N LEU A 256 17.87 -1.76 12.42
CA LEU A 256 16.83 -1.53 13.44
C LEU A 256 17.29 -0.65 14.61
N GLU A 257 18.57 -0.67 14.96
CA GLU A 257 19.10 0.16 16.05
C GLU A 257 18.98 1.65 15.71
N ALA A 258 19.35 2.03 14.49
CA ALA A 258 19.15 3.39 13.98
C ALA A 258 17.67 3.82 14.04
N VAL A 259 16.75 2.93 13.63
CA VAL A 259 15.30 3.22 13.69
C VAL A 259 14.86 3.53 15.12
N ARG A 260 15.27 2.72 16.10
CA ARG A 260 14.90 2.89 17.51
C ARG A 260 15.47 4.16 18.15
N LYS A 261 16.53 4.76 17.59
CA LYS A 261 17.04 6.06 18.06
C LYS A 261 16.08 7.21 17.71
N GLU A 262 15.38 7.10 16.58
CA GLU A 262 14.62 8.21 16.01
C GLU A 262 13.09 8.03 16.07
N CYS A 263 12.61 6.79 16.06
CA CYS A 263 11.18 6.45 15.97
C CYS A 263 10.74 5.51 17.10
N GLU A 264 9.45 5.57 17.41
CA GLU A 264 8.75 4.57 18.21
C GLU A 264 8.37 3.38 17.33
N VAL A 265 8.62 2.16 17.83
CA VAL A 265 8.39 0.93 17.05
C VAL A 265 7.89 -0.19 17.96
N SER A 266 6.72 -0.74 17.64
CA SER A 266 6.17 -1.92 18.31
C SER A 266 6.86 -3.21 17.86
N ALA A 267 6.59 -4.33 18.54
CA ALA A 267 7.17 -5.63 18.18
C ALA A 267 6.65 -6.11 16.80
N GLU A 268 5.38 -5.86 16.51
CA GLU A 268 4.67 -6.18 15.27
C GLU A 268 5.25 -5.36 14.11
N GLN A 269 5.42 -4.05 14.30
CA GLN A 269 6.11 -3.18 13.35
C GLN A 269 7.54 -3.64 13.09
N THR A 270 8.29 -4.00 14.14
CA THR A 270 9.66 -4.53 14.01
C THR A 270 9.70 -5.80 13.15
N ARG A 271 8.73 -6.72 13.36
CA ARG A 271 8.63 -7.99 12.64
C ARG A 271 8.43 -7.80 11.13
N ILE A 272 7.65 -6.79 10.73
CA ILE A 272 7.39 -6.48 9.32
C ILE A 272 8.54 -5.68 8.71
N LEU A 273 9.08 -4.70 9.45
CA LEU A 273 10.16 -3.82 9.00
C LEU A 273 11.45 -4.60 8.69
N ASP A 274 11.81 -5.53 9.56
CA ASP A 274 12.96 -6.43 9.38
C ASP A 274 12.58 -7.80 8.80
N GLY A 275 11.30 -7.95 8.44
CA GLY A 275 10.77 -9.11 7.74
C GLY A 275 11.32 -9.22 6.31
N HIS A 276 10.75 -10.14 5.55
CA HIS A 276 11.21 -10.39 4.19
C HIS A 276 10.58 -9.47 3.15
N GLN A 277 9.47 -8.82 3.49
CA GLN A 277 8.81 -7.82 2.66
C GLN A 277 9.50 -6.46 2.72
N LYS A 278 10.06 -6.06 3.88
CA LYS A 278 10.71 -4.77 4.15
C LYS A 278 10.00 -3.56 3.49
N PRO A 279 8.70 -3.31 3.78
CA PRO A 279 8.00 -2.13 3.26
C PRO A 279 8.55 -0.84 3.90
N ILE A 280 8.08 0.31 3.40
CA ILE A 280 8.16 1.57 4.12
C ILE A 280 7.03 1.57 5.17
N LEU A 281 7.40 1.62 6.45
CA LEU A 281 6.45 1.78 7.56
C LEU A 281 6.36 3.25 7.97
N LEU A 282 5.14 3.77 8.15
CA LEU A 282 4.91 5.07 8.76
C LEU A 282 5.06 4.93 10.28
N LEU A 283 6.13 5.49 10.85
CA LEU A 283 6.44 5.38 12.26
C LEU A 283 6.38 6.76 12.93
N ASP A 284 5.89 6.79 14.17
CA ASP A 284 5.88 8.00 14.99
C ASP A 284 7.32 8.38 15.38
N LYS A 285 7.67 9.65 15.16
CA LYS A 285 8.98 10.17 15.58
C LYS A 285 8.97 10.38 17.09
N LYS A 286 10.10 10.05 17.74
CA LYS A 286 10.30 10.41 19.14
C LYS A 286 10.37 11.93 19.29
N LYS A 287 9.86 12.47 20.40
CA LYS A 287 9.93 13.92 20.71
C LYS A 287 11.38 14.44 20.74
N GLU A 288 12.34 13.57 21.07
CA GLU A 288 13.78 13.89 21.19
C GLU A 288 14.60 13.55 19.92
N ALA A 289 13.95 13.09 18.85
CA ALA A 289 14.57 12.73 17.58
C ALA A 289 15.38 13.90 16.98
N LYS A 290 16.61 13.62 16.52
CA LYS A 290 17.56 14.66 16.06
C LYS A 290 18.38 14.26 14.84
N ILE A 291 18.35 12.98 14.44
CA ILE A 291 19.19 12.48 13.35
C ILE A 291 18.62 12.93 12.01
N LEU A 292 17.30 12.83 11.82
CA LEU A 292 16.63 13.24 10.59
C LEU A 292 16.45 14.75 10.57
N CYS A 293 16.82 15.35 9.44
CA CYS A 293 16.65 16.79 9.29
C CYS A 293 15.15 17.15 9.11
N PRO A 294 14.70 18.34 9.53
CA PRO A 294 13.28 18.73 9.44
C PRO A 294 12.72 18.65 8.02
N SER A 295 13.55 18.85 6.99
CA SER A 295 13.12 18.73 5.60
C SER A 295 12.78 17.31 5.16
N VAL A 296 13.06 16.25 5.92
CA VAL A 296 12.64 14.88 5.54
C VAL A 296 11.11 14.75 5.54
N ALA A 297 10.46 15.21 6.60
CA ALA A 297 9.00 15.17 6.77
C ALA A 297 8.50 16.46 7.45
N PRO A 298 8.42 17.59 6.70
CA PRO A 298 8.10 18.90 7.28
C PRO A 298 6.72 18.92 7.93
N GLY A 299 6.66 19.25 9.21
CA GLY A 299 5.40 19.38 9.97
C GLY A 299 4.60 18.08 10.11
N ASN A 300 5.23 16.91 9.90
CA ASN A 300 4.58 15.62 10.04
C ASN A 300 5.11 14.93 11.33
N PRO A 301 4.26 14.40 12.23
CA PRO A 301 4.70 13.66 13.40
C PRO A 301 5.29 12.29 13.04
N LYS A 302 4.89 11.72 11.90
CA LYS A 302 5.38 10.45 11.38
C LYS A 302 6.47 10.62 10.33
N VAL A 303 7.25 9.57 10.12
CA VAL A 303 8.18 9.44 9.00
C VAL A 303 8.09 8.03 8.40
N GLY A 304 8.18 7.94 7.08
CA GLY A 304 8.23 6.67 6.38
C GLY A 304 9.64 6.06 6.47
N VAL A 305 9.79 4.95 7.18
CA VAL A 305 11.07 4.26 7.39
C VAL A 305 11.07 2.89 6.74
N MET A 306 12.17 2.54 6.07
CA MET A 306 12.42 1.21 5.52
C MET A 306 13.82 0.73 5.91
N LEU A 307 14.07 -0.58 5.77
CA LEU A 307 15.40 -1.17 5.91
C LEU A 307 15.95 -1.64 4.57
N PRO A 308 17.29 -1.78 4.41
CA PRO A 308 17.89 -2.32 3.21
C PRO A 308 17.33 -3.70 2.92
N TYR A 309 16.81 -3.86 1.71
CA TYR A 309 16.21 -5.11 1.23
C TYR A 309 17.03 -5.77 0.12
N ALA A 310 17.83 -4.99 -0.60
CA ALA A 310 18.72 -5.49 -1.65
C ALA A 310 20.19 -5.42 -1.20
N PRO A 311 21.05 -6.34 -1.68
CA PRO A 311 22.47 -6.31 -1.31
C PRO A 311 23.16 -5.00 -1.72
N VAL A 312 22.83 -4.43 -2.88
CA VAL A 312 23.35 -3.11 -3.29
C VAL A 312 23.07 -2.01 -2.26
N GLN A 313 21.90 -2.02 -1.61
CA GLN A 313 21.55 -1.03 -0.58
C GLN A 313 22.36 -1.23 0.70
N LEU A 314 22.61 -2.49 1.09
CA LEU A 314 23.51 -2.80 2.20
C LEU A 314 24.94 -2.32 1.92
N LEU A 315 25.44 -2.52 0.69
CA LEU A 315 26.76 -2.06 0.28
C LEU A 315 26.87 -0.53 0.26
N ILE A 316 25.77 0.18 -0.03
CA ILE A 316 25.74 1.64 0.09
C ILE A 316 25.93 2.06 1.55
N PHE A 317 25.41 1.35 2.54
CA PHE A 317 25.67 1.67 3.95
C PHE A 317 27.01 1.16 4.47
N THR A 318 27.47 -0.02 4.05
CA THR A 318 28.65 -0.68 4.60
C THR A 318 29.51 -1.29 3.50
N TYR A 319 30.75 -0.84 3.44
CA TYR A 319 31.75 -1.27 2.47
C TYR A 319 33.15 -1.13 3.07
N ASP A 320 34.15 -1.79 2.49
CA ASP A 320 35.55 -1.78 2.97
C ASP A 320 36.39 -0.70 2.27
N ASP A 321 35.84 0.50 2.13
CA ASP A 321 36.48 1.68 1.55
C ASP A 321 36.87 2.75 2.59
N GLY A 322 36.59 2.50 3.88
CA GLY A 322 36.86 3.43 4.96
C GLY A 322 35.90 4.63 5.04
N ILE A 323 34.85 4.67 4.21
CA ILE A 323 33.85 5.74 4.24
C ILE A 323 32.79 5.41 5.30
N GLU A 324 32.63 6.30 6.28
CA GLU A 324 31.52 6.24 7.23
C GLU A 324 30.27 6.87 6.60
N MET A 325 29.20 6.09 6.52
CA MET A 325 27.93 6.53 5.95
C MET A 325 26.96 6.97 7.04
N PRO A 326 26.09 7.95 6.77
CA PRO A 326 25.05 8.36 7.71
C PRO A 326 24.11 7.18 8.04
N GLU A 327 23.48 7.22 9.22
CA GLU A 327 22.57 6.17 9.68
C GLU A 327 21.25 6.13 8.88
N PHE A 328 20.89 7.23 8.23
CA PHE A 328 19.68 7.35 7.42
C PHE A 328 19.96 7.98 6.06
N LEU A 329 19.34 7.41 5.03
CA LEU A 329 19.39 7.91 3.66
C LEU A 329 17.97 8.15 3.16
N VAL A 330 17.71 9.28 2.51
CA VAL A 330 16.47 9.48 1.76
C VAL A 330 16.43 8.42 0.66
N MET A 331 15.28 7.75 0.48
CA MET A 331 15.09 6.74 -0.55
C MET A 331 13.73 6.99 -1.24
N THR A 332 13.68 8.02 -2.08
CA THR A 332 12.45 8.38 -2.80
C THR A 332 12.47 7.81 -4.22
N SER A 333 11.31 7.56 -4.82
CA SER A 333 11.19 7.05 -6.19
C SER A 333 12.01 7.90 -7.17
N GLY A 334 12.77 7.26 -8.04
CA GLY A 334 13.52 7.86 -9.13
C GLY A 334 12.60 8.15 -10.30
N ASN A 335 11.88 9.26 -10.21
CA ASN A 335 10.93 9.74 -11.22
C ASN A 335 10.71 11.26 -11.11
N THR A 336 10.31 11.86 -12.22
CA THR A 336 9.59 13.14 -12.21
C THR A 336 8.25 12.97 -11.49
N SER A 337 7.78 13.99 -10.77
CA SER A 337 6.49 13.92 -10.04
C SER A 337 5.33 13.55 -10.98
N GLY A 338 4.57 12.51 -10.64
CA GLY A 338 3.43 11.99 -11.42
C GLY A 338 3.79 10.88 -12.41
N ALA A 339 5.06 10.72 -12.78
CA ALA A 339 5.51 9.70 -13.71
C ALA A 339 5.75 8.34 -13.00
N PRO A 340 5.77 7.20 -13.71
CA PRO A 340 6.14 5.92 -13.13
C PRO A 340 7.63 5.91 -12.75
N ILE A 341 8.03 5.00 -11.86
CA ILE A 341 9.44 4.80 -11.50
C ILE A 341 10.26 4.38 -12.74
N CYS A 342 11.42 5.02 -12.95
CA CYS A 342 12.34 4.61 -14.00
C CYS A 342 12.86 3.20 -13.71
N ARG A 343 12.94 2.33 -14.72
CA ARG A 343 13.43 0.93 -14.54
C ARG A 343 14.71 0.61 -15.32
N ASP A 344 15.00 1.38 -16.36
CA ASP A 344 16.17 1.19 -17.20
C ASP A 344 17.01 2.48 -17.31
N ASP A 345 18.19 2.31 -17.90
CA ASP A 345 19.21 3.36 -17.93
C ASP A 345 18.81 4.50 -18.85
N GLN A 346 18.10 4.22 -19.94
CA GLN A 346 17.65 5.25 -20.88
C GLN A 346 16.59 6.15 -20.22
N GLU A 347 15.63 5.54 -19.51
CA GLU A 347 14.66 6.27 -18.71
C GLU A 347 15.36 7.09 -17.61
N ALA A 348 16.33 6.51 -16.91
CA ALA A 348 17.07 7.18 -15.85
C ALA A 348 17.89 8.38 -16.38
N GLU A 349 18.59 8.25 -17.50
CA GLU A 349 19.33 9.37 -18.11
C GLU A 349 18.39 10.50 -18.55
N ALA A 350 17.30 10.15 -19.22
CA ALA A 350 16.34 11.13 -19.73
C ALA A 350 15.63 11.89 -18.59
N GLU A 351 15.29 11.19 -17.51
CA GLU A 351 14.44 11.74 -16.46
C GLU A 351 15.22 12.19 -15.23
N LEU A 352 16.30 11.51 -14.83
CA LEU A 352 16.94 11.72 -13.53
C LEU A 352 18.18 12.60 -13.57
N SER A 353 18.74 12.89 -14.75
CA SER A 353 20.00 13.65 -14.90
C SER A 353 19.95 15.03 -14.27
N GLY A 354 18.78 15.67 -14.26
CA GLY A 354 18.58 16.97 -13.60
C GLY A 354 18.42 16.90 -12.08
N PHE A 355 18.33 15.71 -11.49
CA PHE A 355 17.99 15.49 -10.07
C PHE A 355 19.14 14.97 -9.22
N CYS A 356 20.18 14.39 -9.83
CA CYS A 356 21.28 13.73 -9.12
C CYS A 356 22.65 14.12 -9.69
N ASP A 357 23.68 13.98 -8.85
CA ASP A 357 25.07 14.24 -9.19
C ASP A 357 25.74 13.01 -9.86
N CYS A 358 25.23 11.79 -9.63
CA CYS A 358 25.58 10.59 -10.42
C CYS A 358 24.48 9.51 -10.33
N MET A 359 24.57 8.47 -11.17
CA MET A 359 23.62 7.35 -11.21
C MET A 359 24.34 6.00 -11.13
N LEU A 360 24.12 5.26 -10.05
CA LEU A 360 24.57 3.89 -9.87
C LEU A 360 23.53 2.91 -10.44
N SER A 361 23.91 2.21 -11.52
CA SER A 361 23.08 1.24 -12.23
C SER A 361 23.72 -0.15 -12.25
N HIS A 362 23.05 -1.08 -12.91
CA HIS A 362 23.51 -2.42 -13.21
C HIS A 362 22.83 -3.00 -14.45
N ASP A 363 23.45 -4.02 -15.04
CA ASP A 363 23.03 -4.65 -16.30
C ASP A 363 21.93 -5.72 -16.13
N ARG A 364 21.55 -6.09 -14.91
CA ARG A 364 20.34 -6.92 -14.70
C ARG A 364 19.06 -6.12 -15.02
N LYS A 365 18.33 -6.54 -16.05
CA LYS A 365 17.07 -5.91 -16.46
C LYS A 365 15.95 -6.10 -15.44
N ILE A 366 15.17 -5.04 -15.23
CA ILE A 366 13.92 -5.02 -14.46
C ILE A 366 12.78 -5.16 -15.46
N ARG A 367 12.00 -6.24 -15.37
CA ARG A 367 10.88 -6.54 -16.30
C ARG A 367 9.60 -5.83 -15.90
N ILE A 368 9.28 -5.85 -14.61
CA ILE A 368 8.08 -5.22 -14.05
C ILE A 368 8.52 -4.16 -13.06
N ARG A 369 7.91 -2.97 -13.15
CA ARG A 369 8.10 -1.90 -12.17
C ARG A 369 7.46 -2.30 -10.86
N ALA A 370 8.15 -2.02 -9.77
CA ALA A 370 7.59 -2.22 -8.44
C ALA A 370 8.12 -1.13 -7.51
N ASP A 371 7.31 -0.11 -7.27
CA ASP A 371 7.55 0.85 -6.20
C ASP A 371 7.57 0.15 -4.84
N ASP A 372 8.19 0.79 -3.85
CA ASP A 372 8.15 0.31 -2.48
C ASP A 372 6.72 0.41 -1.91
N SER A 373 6.26 -0.68 -1.31
CA SER A 373 5.02 -0.70 -0.55
C SER A 373 5.11 0.24 0.66
N VAL A 374 4.01 0.92 0.97
CA VAL A 374 3.90 1.83 2.11
C VAL A 374 2.78 1.35 3.01
N MET A 375 3.01 1.31 4.31
CA MET A 375 2.10 0.74 5.28
C MET A 375 2.11 1.58 6.57
N ASP A 376 0.93 1.81 7.13
CA ASP A 376 0.74 2.29 8.48
C ASP A 376 0.23 1.13 9.36
N PHE A 377 -0.08 1.41 10.62
CA PHE A 377 -0.63 0.46 11.57
C PHE A 377 -1.89 1.01 12.23
N TYR A 378 -2.85 0.12 12.46
CA TYR A 378 -4.04 0.37 13.25
C TYR A 378 -4.26 -0.82 14.19
N GLU A 379 -4.34 -0.58 15.50
CA GLU A 379 -4.46 -1.62 16.54
C GLU A 379 -3.44 -2.77 16.38
N ASP A 380 -2.17 -2.42 16.20
CA ASP A 380 -1.05 -3.35 15.96
C ASP A 380 -1.21 -4.27 14.73
N ARG A 381 -2.16 -3.97 13.84
CA ARG A 381 -2.35 -4.65 12.56
C ARG A 381 -1.87 -3.78 11.39
N PRO A 382 -1.33 -4.39 10.33
CA PRO A 382 -1.02 -3.69 9.08
C PRO A 382 -2.22 -2.92 8.54
N TYR A 383 -1.97 -1.68 8.10
CA TYR A 383 -2.95 -0.87 7.38
C TYR A 383 -2.29 -0.29 6.13
N MET A 384 -2.56 -0.91 4.98
CA MET A 384 -1.85 -0.64 3.74
C MET A 384 -2.15 0.77 3.20
N ILE A 385 -1.12 1.48 2.77
CA ILE A 385 -1.23 2.81 2.13
C ILE A 385 -0.94 2.69 0.64
N ARG A 386 0.02 1.83 0.28
CA ARG A 386 0.38 1.47 -1.09
C ARG A 386 0.82 0.02 -1.14
N ARG A 387 0.12 -0.81 -1.92
CA ARG A 387 0.48 -2.20 -2.20
C ARG A 387 1.33 -2.30 -3.46
N SER A 388 2.57 -2.79 -3.34
CA SER A 388 3.50 -2.97 -4.47
C SER A 388 4.58 -4.01 -4.14
N ARG A 389 5.88 -3.67 -4.12
CA ARG A 389 6.98 -4.61 -3.86
C ARG A 389 6.78 -5.39 -2.55
N GLY A 390 7.06 -6.69 -2.59
CA GLY A 390 6.97 -7.59 -1.43
C GLY A 390 5.56 -8.11 -1.14
N TYR A 391 4.55 -7.61 -1.86
CA TYR A 391 3.15 -8.01 -1.72
C TYR A 391 2.51 -8.34 -3.07
N ALA A 392 2.63 -7.47 -4.07
CA ALA A 392 2.18 -7.78 -5.42
C ALA A 392 3.08 -8.88 -6.05
N PRO A 393 2.50 -9.87 -6.76
CA PRO A 393 1.10 -9.96 -7.19
C PRO A 393 0.32 -10.98 -6.35
N LEU A 394 0.61 -11.13 -5.04
CA LEU A 394 -0.07 -12.12 -4.21
C LEU A 394 -1.58 -11.91 -4.27
N PRO A 395 -2.35 -12.96 -4.62
CA PRO A 395 -3.77 -12.82 -4.83
C PRO A 395 -4.55 -12.74 -3.51
N PHE A 396 -5.69 -12.07 -3.56
CA PHE A 396 -6.77 -12.25 -2.60
C PHE A 396 -7.63 -13.42 -3.06
N MET A 397 -7.98 -14.31 -2.14
CA MET A 397 -8.86 -15.45 -2.40
C MET A 397 -10.16 -15.20 -1.67
N VAL A 398 -11.28 -15.38 -2.38
CA VAL A 398 -12.62 -15.28 -1.80
C VAL A 398 -13.28 -16.65 -1.77
N SER A 399 -14.20 -16.84 -0.83
CA SER A 399 -14.99 -18.06 -0.69
C SER A 399 -16.12 -18.15 -1.72
N THR A 400 -16.55 -17.02 -2.29
CA THR A 400 -17.56 -16.99 -3.36
C THR A 400 -17.06 -17.75 -4.60
N PRO A 401 -17.81 -18.73 -5.13
CA PRO A 401 -17.32 -19.66 -6.15
C PRO A 401 -17.45 -19.10 -7.58
N TYR A 402 -16.80 -17.97 -7.85
CA TYR A 402 -16.75 -17.38 -9.19
C TYR A 402 -16.03 -18.28 -10.20
N ARG A 403 -16.39 -18.14 -11.48
CA ARG A 403 -15.71 -18.74 -12.63
C ARG A 403 -15.47 -17.70 -13.72
N GLY A 404 -14.38 -17.89 -14.45
CA GLY A 404 -14.03 -17.05 -15.58
C GLY A 404 -12.86 -16.13 -15.30
N GLN A 405 -12.60 -15.21 -16.24
CA GLN A 405 -11.42 -14.36 -16.21
C GLN A 405 -11.78 -12.91 -16.52
N VAL A 406 -11.38 -11.98 -15.66
CA VAL A 406 -11.72 -10.55 -15.81
C VAL A 406 -10.50 -9.68 -15.55
N LEU A 407 -10.51 -8.48 -16.15
CA LEU A 407 -9.51 -7.45 -15.91
C LEU A 407 -10.20 -6.21 -15.36
N ALA A 408 -9.71 -5.65 -14.27
CA ALA A 408 -10.15 -4.37 -13.73
C ALA A 408 -9.01 -3.35 -13.82
N ILE A 409 -9.23 -2.22 -14.48
CA ILE A 409 -8.16 -1.25 -14.79
C ILE A 409 -7.88 -0.27 -13.63
N GLY A 410 -8.78 -0.17 -12.65
CA GLY A 410 -8.62 0.71 -11.48
C GLY A 410 -9.11 2.14 -11.69
N GLY A 411 -8.70 3.02 -10.79
CA GLY A 411 -9.00 4.47 -10.81
C GLY A 411 -8.00 5.29 -11.61
N GLU A 412 -8.10 6.62 -11.54
CA GLU A 412 -7.16 7.55 -12.20
C GLU A 412 -5.93 7.84 -11.33
N LEU A 413 -6.15 8.07 -10.04
CA LEU A 413 -5.11 8.40 -9.06
C LEU A 413 -4.63 7.12 -8.38
N LYS A 414 -3.35 7.08 -8.01
CA LYS A 414 -2.73 5.95 -7.29
C LYS A 414 -3.02 4.59 -7.96
N ASN A 415 -3.12 4.57 -9.27
CA ASN A 415 -3.65 3.45 -10.04
C ASN A 415 -2.91 2.13 -9.75
N SER A 416 -3.71 1.09 -9.58
CA SER A 416 -3.36 -0.31 -9.71
C SER A 416 -4.46 -0.98 -10.55
N PHE A 417 -4.16 -2.10 -11.19
CA PHE A 417 -5.15 -2.94 -11.87
C PHE A 417 -5.26 -4.29 -11.16
N CYS A 418 -6.30 -5.06 -11.47
CA CYS A 418 -6.51 -6.39 -10.89
C CYS A 418 -6.95 -7.37 -11.96
N ILE A 419 -6.34 -8.55 -12.00
CA ILE A 419 -6.80 -9.67 -12.81
C ILE A 419 -7.53 -10.64 -11.89
N GLY A 420 -8.80 -10.93 -12.18
CA GLY A 420 -9.55 -11.99 -11.52
C GLY A 420 -9.51 -13.28 -12.33
N VAL A 421 -9.32 -14.41 -11.66
CA VAL A 421 -9.36 -15.77 -12.23
C VAL A 421 -10.11 -16.67 -11.26
N ASP A 422 -11.33 -17.05 -11.62
CA ASP A 422 -12.25 -17.75 -10.73
C ASP A 422 -12.36 -16.98 -9.39
N ASN A 423 -12.00 -17.63 -8.28
CA ASN A 423 -12.04 -17.06 -6.93
C ASN A 423 -10.73 -16.37 -6.48
N ARG A 424 -9.80 -16.10 -7.39
CA ARG A 424 -8.50 -15.47 -7.11
C ARG A 424 -8.39 -14.12 -7.80
N PHE A 425 -7.96 -13.11 -7.07
CA PHE A 425 -7.82 -11.75 -7.58
C PHE A 425 -6.39 -11.29 -7.38
N TYR A 426 -5.69 -10.91 -8.44
CA TYR A 426 -4.27 -10.55 -8.47
C TYR A 426 -4.11 -9.03 -8.67
N PRO A 427 -4.06 -8.22 -7.60
CA PRO A 427 -3.70 -6.81 -7.71
C PRO A 427 -2.28 -6.64 -8.24
N SER A 428 -2.11 -5.71 -9.16
CA SER A 428 -0.83 -5.33 -9.72
C SER A 428 0.04 -4.60 -8.69
N PRO A 429 1.35 -4.46 -8.95
CA PRO A 429 2.13 -3.40 -8.32
C PRO A 429 1.53 -2.03 -8.59
N TYR A 430 1.87 -1.05 -7.74
CA TYR A 430 1.50 0.34 -7.93
C TYR A 430 2.01 0.87 -9.26
N VAL A 431 1.12 1.44 -10.07
CA VAL A 431 1.46 1.98 -11.40
C VAL A 431 1.74 3.48 -11.31
N GLY A 432 0.87 4.24 -10.64
CA GLY A 432 1.01 5.70 -10.50
C GLY A 432 -0.25 6.49 -10.83
N ASP A 433 -0.10 7.79 -11.00
CA ASP A 433 -1.20 8.67 -11.41
C ASP A 433 -1.28 8.72 -12.94
N LEU A 434 -2.46 8.47 -13.51
CA LEU A 434 -2.65 8.32 -14.95
C LEU A 434 -2.76 9.65 -15.73
N GLU A 435 -2.68 10.80 -15.05
CA GLU A 435 -2.57 12.11 -15.72
C GLU A 435 -1.33 12.21 -16.63
N ASP A 436 -0.30 11.40 -16.38
CA ASP A 436 0.92 11.32 -17.19
C ASP A 436 0.83 10.18 -18.23
N LEU A 437 1.03 10.51 -19.51
CA LEU A 437 1.01 9.55 -20.61
C LEU A 437 2.02 8.39 -20.44
N ARG A 438 3.14 8.62 -19.75
CA ARG A 438 4.12 7.58 -19.45
C ARG A 438 3.55 6.56 -18.48
N THR A 439 2.74 6.99 -17.51
CA THR A 439 2.03 6.11 -16.59
C THR A 439 0.99 5.28 -17.34
N VAL A 440 0.24 5.88 -18.29
CA VAL A 440 -0.69 5.15 -19.17
C VAL A 440 0.02 4.06 -19.98
N LYS A 441 1.21 4.36 -20.53
CA LYS A 441 2.03 3.36 -21.21
C LYS A 441 2.50 2.25 -20.26
N ALA A 442 2.96 2.62 -19.06
CA ALA A 442 3.39 1.66 -18.05
C ALA A 442 2.26 0.72 -17.60
N LEU A 443 1.03 1.24 -17.48
CA LEU A 443 -0.17 0.45 -17.21
C LEU A 443 -0.36 -0.63 -18.29
N ARG A 444 -0.42 -0.24 -19.57
CA ARG A 444 -0.60 -1.17 -20.70
C ARG A 444 0.47 -2.25 -20.75
N GLU A 445 1.74 -1.85 -20.60
CA GLU A 445 2.85 -2.80 -20.57
C GLU A 445 2.74 -3.80 -19.41
N THR A 446 2.29 -3.33 -18.25
CA THR A 446 2.22 -4.17 -17.04
C THR A 446 1.01 -5.10 -17.09
N VAL A 447 -0.13 -4.66 -17.63
CA VAL A 447 -1.32 -5.50 -17.90
C VAL A 447 -0.92 -6.68 -18.78
N GLY A 448 -0.39 -6.42 -19.99
CA GLY A 448 -0.04 -7.49 -20.92
C GLY A 448 1.03 -8.44 -20.38
N ARG A 449 1.94 -7.91 -19.54
CA ARG A 449 2.93 -8.75 -18.84
C ARG A 449 2.27 -9.65 -17.80
N MET A 450 1.36 -9.12 -16.99
CA MET A 450 0.66 -9.90 -15.97
C MET A 450 -0.27 -10.94 -16.59
N GLU A 451 -0.94 -10.62 -17.71
CA GLU A 451 -1.72 -11.59 -18.49
C GLU A 451 -0.85 -12.76 -18.97
N THR A 452 0.34 -12.44 -19.52
CA THR A 452 1.32 -13.45 -19.95
C THR A 452 1.81 -14.30 -18.78
N LEU A 453 2.07 -13.68 -17.61
CA LEU A 453 2.58 -14.39 -16.43
C LEU A 453 1.54 -15.32 -15.82
N LEU A 454 0.27 -14.90 -15.81
CA LEU A 454 -0.83 -15.67 -15.24
C LEU A 454 -1.51 -16.60 -16.24
N GLU A 455 -1.08 -16.58 -17.52
CA GLU A 455 -1.68 -17.36 -18.61
C GLU A 455 -3.20 -17.15 -18.73
N VAL A 456 -3.62 -15.88 -18.65
CA VAL A 456 -5.03 -15.46 -18.67
C VAL A 456 -5.37 -14.69 -19.93
N GLU A 457 -6.63 -14.83 -20.35
CA GLU A 457 -7.25 -14.11 -21.44
C GLU A 457 -8.59 -13.56 -20.91
N PRO A 458 -8.59 -12.35 -20.32
CA PRO A 458 -9.80 -11.77 -19.73
C PRO A 458 -10.96 -11.68 -20.72
N GLU A 459 -12.14 -12.09 -20.30
CA GLU A 459 -13.37 -12.11 -21.11
C GLU A 459 -14.02 -10.73 -21.15
N ILE A 460 -13.86 -9.95 -20.08
CA ILE A 460 -14.39 -8.61 -19.91
C ILE A 460 -13.38 -7.72 -19.19
N VAL A 461 -13.49 -6.41 -19.44
CA VAL A 461 -12.73 -5.39 -18.73
C VAL A 461 -13.66 -4.49 -17.93
N CYS A 462 -13.31 -4.23 -16.67
CA CYS A 462 -14.03 -3.33 -15.78
C CYS A 462 -13.24 -2.05 -15.54
N CYS A 463 -13.96 -0.92 -15.51
CA CYS A 463 -13.39 0.39 -15.24
C CYS A 463 -14.38 1.26 -14.45
N ASP A 464 -13.89 2.41 -13.97
CA ASP A 464 -14.71 3.41 -13.30
C ASP A 464 -15.80 3.97 -14.25
N MET A 465 -16.91 4.45 -13.67
CA MET A 465 -17.96 5.15 -14.41
C MET A 465 -17.53 6.52 -14.94
N HIS A 466 -16.47 7.13 -14.40
CA HIS A 466 -16.04 8.46 -14.81
C HIS A 466 -15.66 8.50 -16.30
N PRO A 467 -16.39 9.26 -17.15
CA PRO A 467 -16.31 9.14 -18.60
C PRO A 467 -15.00 9.67 -19.22
N LYS A 468 -14.15 10.35 -18.44
CA LYS A 468 -12.92 11.00 -18.94
C LYS A 468 -11.63 10.50 -18.28
N TYR A 469 -11.68 9.42 -17.50
CA TYR A 469 -10.44 8.86 -16.95
C TYR A 469 -9.61 8.19 -18.05
N ASN A 470 -8.29 8.31 -17.91
CA ASN A 470 -7.35 7.63 -18.80
C ASN A 470 -7.43 6.11 -18.61
N SER A 471 -7.79 5.64 -17.40
CA SER A 471 -8.08 4.21 -17.16
C SER A 471 -9.24 3.69 -18.02
N VAL A 472 -10.28 4.50 -18.22
CA VAL A 472 -11.44 4.13 -19.07
C VAL A 472 -11.03 4.07 -20.53
N MET A 473 -10.23 5.04 -21.00
CA MET A 473 -9.66 4.98 -22.35
C MET A 473 -8.82 3.72 -22.57
N VAL A 474 -7.97 3.36 -21.60
CA VAL A 474 -7.20 2.10 -21.65
C VAL A 474 -8.12 0.88 -21.74
N ALA A 475 -9.19 0.83 -20.94
CA ALA A 475 -10.16 -0.27 -20.97
C ALA A 475 -10.84 -0.39 -22.34
N GLU A 476 -11.31 0.73 -22.90
CA GLU A 476 -12.01 0.77 -24.19
C GLU A 476 -11.11 0.38 -25.37
N GLU A 477 -9.81 0.71 -25.30
CA GLU A 477 -8.82 0.35 -26.34
C GLU A 477 -8.41 -1.14 -26.35
N LEU A 478 -8.71 -1.91 -25.31
CA LEU A 478 -8.40 -3.35 -25.25
C LEU A 478 -9.28 -4.19 -26.19
N GLY A 479 -10.40 -3.65 -26.67
CA GLY A 479 -11.33 -4.37 -27.56
C GLY A 479 -12.16 -5.47 -26.88
N LEU A 480 -12.14 -5.53 -25.54
CA LEU A 480 -13.00 -6.41 -24.74
C LEU A 480 -14.33 -5.70 -24.38
N PRO A 481 -15.40 -6.46 -24.06
CA PRO A 481 -16.61 -5.89 -23.47
C PRO A 481 -16.28 -5.10 -22.20
N VAL A 482 -16.69 -3.84 -22.15
CA VAL A 482 -16.41 -2.92 -21.04
C VAL A 482 -17.59 -2.86 -20.08
N VAL A 483 -17.34 -3.12 -18.80
CA VAL A 483 -18.31 -2.99 -17.71
C VAL A 483 -17.90 -1.82 -16.82
N LYS A 484 -18.81 -0.87 -16.60
CA LYS A 484 -18.55 0.32 -15.76
C LYS A 484 -19.13 0.11 -14.37
N VAL A 485 -18.34 0.43 -13.34
CA VAL A 485 -18.77 0.34 -11.93
C VAL A 485 -18.57 1.66 -11.21
N GLN A 486 -19.48 1.96 -10.29
CA GLN A 486 -19.44 3.20 -9.54
C GLN A 486 -18.27 3.19 -8.54
N HIS A 487 -17.55 4.31 -8.46
CA HIS A 487 -16.31 4.46 -7.70
C HIS A 487 -16.41 4.06 -6.22
N HIS A 488 -17.38 4.61 -5.50
CA HIS A 488 -17.56 4.41 -4.06
C HIS A 488 -18.07 3.00 -3.74
N TYR A 489 -18.91 2.45 -4.61
CA TYR A 489 -19.32 1.07 -4.54
C TYR A 489 -18.13 0.12 -4.75
N ALA A 490 -17.23 0.42 -5.69
CA ALA A 490 -16.01 -0.35 -5.88
C ALA A 490 -15.05 -0.28 -4.67
N HIS A 491 -14.97 0.86 -3.97
CA HIS A 491 -14.29 0.94 -2.65
C HIS A 491 -14.90 -0.04 -1.65
N ILE A 492 -16.23 -0.03 -1.48
CA ILE A 492 -16.91 -0.96 -0.56
C ILE A 492 -16.70 -2.43 -0.95
N LEU A 493 -16.84 -2.77 -2.24
CA LEU A 493 -16.59 -4.12 -2.73
C LEU A 493 -15.16 -4.58 -2.50
N SER A 494 -14.17 -3.67 -2.59
CA SER A 494 -12.78 -4.01 -2.31
C SER A 494 -12.56 -4.36 -0.83
N CYS A 495 -13.23 -3.65 0.09
CA CYS A 495 -13.20 -3.94 1.53
C CYS A 495 -13.91 -5.27 1.84
N MET A 496 -15.07 -5.50 1.23
CA MET A 496 -15.80 -6.77 1.34
C MET A 496 -14.96 -7.96 0.85
N ALA A 497 -14.31 -7.83 -0.31
CA ALA A 497 -13.48 -8.87 -0.90
C ALA A 497 -12.25 -9.20 -0.04
N GLU A 498 -11.59 -8.18 0.52
CA GLU A 498 -10.46 -8.39 1.42
C GLU A 498 -10.87 -9.10 2.72
N ASN A 499 -12.08 -8.85 3.21
CA ASN A 499 -12.63 -9.48 4.41
C ASN A 499 -13.43 -10.76 4.12
N ASP A 500 -13.42 -11.25 2.88
CA ASP A 500 -14.21 -12.41 2.42
C ASP A 500 -15.70 -12.35 2.81
N CYS A 501 -16.30 -11.16 2.69
CA CYS A 501 -17.70 -10.91 3.03
C CYS A 501 -18.55 -10.80 1.75
N ALA A 502 -19.51 -11.71 1.60
CA ALA A 502 -20.51 -11.66 0.53
C ALA A 502 -21.87 -11.11 0.97
N GLU A 503 -22.07 -10.95 2.29
CA GLU A 503 -23.31 -10.44 2.88
C GLU A 503 -23.47 -8.94 2.61
N GLN A 504 -24.71 -8.45 2.65
CA GLN A 504 -25.00 -7.03 2.52
C GLN A 504 -24.39 -6.23 3.69
N VAL A 505 -23.80 -5.08 3.38
CA VAL A 505 -23.15 -4.18 4.33
C VAL A 505 -23.68 -2.75 4.21
N ILE A 506 -23.61 -2.00 5.31
CA ILE A 506 -23.67 -0.54 5.30
C ILE A 506 -22.26 -0.03 4.98
N GLY A 507 -22.03 0.31 3.73
CA GLY A 507 -20.77 0.85 3.25
C GLY A 507 -20.64 2.35 3.51
N VAL A 508 -19.70 2.76 4.34
CA VAL A 508 -19.30 4.15 4.53
C VAL A 508 -18.10 4.41 3.62
N SER A 509 -18.33 5.06 2.48
CA SER A 509 -17.32 5.33 1.46
C SER A 509 -16.96 6.81 1.43
N PHE A 510 -15.90 7.17 2.15
CA PHE A 510 -15.47 8.56 2.33
C PHE A 510 -14.13 8.78 1.60
N ASP A 511 -14.14 9.65 0.59
CA ASP A 511 -13.03 9.89 -0.31
C ASP A 511 -12.92 11.38 -0.71
N GLY A 512 -11.89 11.71 -1.50
CA GLY A 512 -11.71 13.02 -2.10
C GLY A 512 -12.70 13.31 -3.23
N THR A 513 -12.74 12.49 -4.28
CA THR A 513 -13.54 12.81 -5.48
C THR A 513 -13.84 11.53 -6.24
N GLY A 514 -15.11 11.12 -6.31
CA GLY A 514 -15.56 10.09 -7.24
C GLY A 514 -16.77 10.53 -8.04
N TYR A 515 -16.92 9.95 -9.23
CA TYR A 515 -18.02 10.27 -10.14
C TYR A 515 -19.35 9.74 -9.60
N GLY A 516 -20.30 10.63 -9.34
CA GLY A 516 -21.64 10.28 -8.93
C GLY A 516 -22.51 9.79 -10.09
N THR A 517 -23.45 8.88 -9.82
CA THR A 517 -24.39 8.38 -10.83
C THR A 517 -25.38 9.46 -11.32
N ASP A 518 -25.47 10.58 -10.61
CA ASP A 518 -26.30 11.74 -10.89
C ASP A 518 -25.51 12.91 -11.51
N GLY A 519 -24.25 12.68 -11.91
CA GLY A 519 -23.38 13.71 -12.47
C GLY A 519 -22.83 14.71 -11.43
N THR A 520 -23.05 14.46 -10.14
CA THR A 520 -22.44 15.22 -9.05
C THR A 520 -21.11 14.60 -8.61
N ILE A 521 -20.36 15.28 -7.73
CA ILE A 521 -19.15 14.72 -7.11
C ILE A 521 -19.56 14.02 -5.82
N TRP A 522 -19.24 12.74 -5.69
CA TRP A 522 -19.39 11.98 -4.45
C TRP A 522 -18.05 11.92 -3.71
N GLY A 523 -18.10 11.60 -2.42
CA GLY A 523 -16.91 11.43 -1.58
C GLY A 523 -17.21 11.32 -0.09
N GLY A 524 -18.47 11.16 0.30
CA GLY A 524 -18.90 11.14 1.69
C GLY A 524 -20.22 10.39 1.77
N GLU A 525 -20.24 9.19 1.18
CA GLU A 525 -21.46 8.45 0.92
C GLU A 525 -21.68 7.34 1.94
N ILE A 526 -22.95 7.05 2.22
CA ILE A 526 -23.38 5.84 2.91
C ILE A 526 -24.26 5.04 1.96
N LEU A 527 -23.81 3.84 1.65
CA LEU A 527 -24.40 2.95 0.68
C LEU A 527 -24.86 1.68 1.40
N LEU A 528 -26.04 1.17 1.07
CA LEU A 528 -26.42 -0.20 1.40
C LEU A 528 -26.00 -1.05 0.20
N SER A 529 -25.00 -1.91 0.38
CA SER A 529 -24.26 -2.54 -0.72
C SER A 529 -24.12 -4.04 -0.52
N ASP A 530 -24.24 -4.80 -1.60
CA ASP A 530 -23.91 -6.22 -1.68
C ASP A 530 -23.17 -6.49 -3.01
N LEU A 531 -23.01 -7.75 -3.42
CA LEU A 531 -22.34 -8.10 -4.67
C LEU A 531 -23.19 -7.80 -5.92
N ASP A 532 -24.49 -7.58 -5.76
CA ASP A 532 -25.43 -7.37 -6.87
C ASP A 532 -25.62 -5.90 -7.21
N GLY A 533 -25.46 -5.02 -6.23
CA GLY A 533 -25.45 -3.58 -6.44
C GLY A 533 -25.40 -2.78 -5.15
N PHE A 534 -25.88 -1.54 -5.23
CA PHE A 534 -25.96 -0.65 -4.08
C PHE A 534 -27.18 0.25 -4.15
N THR A 535 -27.63 0.70 -2.97
CA THR A 535 -28.59 1.80 -2.80
C THR A 535 -27.91 2.93 -2.05
N ARG A 536 -27.95 4.16 -2.61
CA ARG A 536 -27.44 5.36 -1.92
C ARG A 536 -28.43 5.79 -0.84
N VAL A 537 -28.18 5.39 0.40
CA VAL A 537 -29.06 5.60 1.57
C VAL A 537 -28.69 6.83 2.39
N GLY A 538 -27.47 7.36 2.24
CA GLY A 538 -27.07 8.59 2.91
C GLY A 538 -25.82 9.22 2.33
N SER A 539 -25.52 10.43 2.79
CA SER A 539 -24.30 11.16 2.46
C SER A 539 -24.02 12.28 3.45
N VAL A 540 -22.86 12.92 3.38
CA VAL A 540 -22.69 14.26 3.95
C VAL A 540 -23.65 15.25 3.29
N MET A 541 -23.96 16.36 3.98
CA MET A 541 -24.79 17.43 3.40
C MET A 541 -24.16 17.92 2.08
N PRO A 542 -24.92 17.94 0.96
CA PRO A 542 -24.41 18.46 -0.30
C PRO A 542 -24.03 19.95 -0.19
N PHE A 543 -22.89 20.31 -0.73
CA PHE A 543 -22.43 21.69 -0.80
C PHE A 543 -21.92 22.04 -2.20
N LEU A 544 -21.84 23.33 -2.50
CA LEU A 544 -21.32 23.80 -3.78
C LEU A 544 -19.79 23.81 -3.75
N GLN A 545 -19.17 23.10 -4.67
CA GLN A 545 -17.72 23.10 -4.87
C GLN A 545 -17.37 24.02 -6.04
N VAL A 546 -16.80 25.19 -5.72
CA VAL A 546 -16.46 26.24 -6.69
C VAL A 546 -14.98 26.19 -7.05
N GLY A 547 -14.67 26.24 -8.35
CA GLY A 547 -13.29 26.35 -8.87
C GLY A 547 -12.77 25.11 -9.59
N GLY A 548 -13.61 24.12 -9.90
CA GLY A 548 -13.19 22.89 -10.59
C GLY A 548 -12.03 22.20 -9.87
N ASP A 549 -11.05 21.66 -10.61
CA ASP A 549 -9.91 20.93 -10.05
C ASP A 549 -9.00 21.80 -9.16
N ALA A 550 -9.03 23.14 -9.30
CA ALA A 550 -8.27 24.01 -8.41
C ALA A 550 -8.76 23.89 -6.96
N SER A 551 -10.05 23.58 -6.75
CA SER A 551 -10.66 23.46 -5.43
C SER A 551 -10.18 22.25 -4.63
N SER A 552 -9.63 21.21 -5.28
CA SER A 552 -9.00 20.08 -4.58
C SER A 552 -7.60 20.41 -4.04
N LYS A 553 -6.96 21.43 -4.59
CA LYS A 553 -5.65 21.94 -4.13
C LYS A 553 -5.81 23.17 -3.22
N GLU A 554 -6.87 23.95 -3.39
CA GLU A 554 -7.11 25.22 -2.72
C GLU A 554 -8.31 25.13 -1.78
N GLY A 555 -8.10 24.50 -0.61
CA GLY A 555 -9.14 24.29 0.41
C GLY A 555 -9.85 25.57 0.86
N TRP A 556 -9.18 26.73 0.78
CA TRP A 556 -9.83 28.03 1.05
C TRP A 556 -11.04 28.31 0.14
N ARG A 557 -11.07 27.79 -1.10
CA ARG A 557 -12.23 27.93 -2.00
C ARG A 557 -13.44 27.16 -1.48
N ILE A 558 -13.19 25.97 -0.94
CA ILE A 558 -14.22 25.15 -0.31
C ILE A 558 -14.73 25.86 0.95
N ALA A 559 -13.82 26.40 1.78
CA ALA A 559 -14.20 27.17 2.96
C ALA A 559 -15.10 28.36 2.63
N VAL A 560 -14.73 29.17 1.63
CA VAL A 560 -15.56 30.29 1.15
C VAL A 560 -16.92 29.82 0.64
N SER A 561 -16.96 28.70 -0.10
CA SER A 561 -18.21 28.17 -0.64
C SER A 561 -19.15 27.67 0.46
N LEU A 562 -18.61 26.99 1.47
CA LEU A 562 -19.37 26.55 2.65
C LEU A 562 -19.91 27.76 3.43
N ILE A 563 -19.04 28.74 3.75
CA ILE A 563 -19.45 29.98 4.44
C ILE A 563 -20.56 30.69 3.68
N TYR A 564 -20.41 30.83 2.36
CA TYR A 564 -21.40 31.50 1.53
C TYR A 564 -22.73 30.74 1.47
N GLY A 565 -22.70 29.41 1.34
CA GLY A 565 -23.88 28.56 1.37
C GLY A 565 -24.66 28.68 2.67
N MET A 566 -23.95 28.74 3.81
CA MET A 566 -24.56 28.87 5.14
C MET A 566 -25.13 30.25 5.43
N THR A 567 -24.50 31.33 4.95
CA THR A 567 -24.97 32.69 5.23
C THR A 567 -26.04 33.16 4.26
N GLY A 568 -26.01 32.70 3.01
CA GLY A 568 -26.86 33.19 1.91
C GLY A 568 -26.68 34.68 1.59
N ASP A 569 -25.67 35.34 2.18
CA ASP A 569 -25.46 36.78 2.12
C ASP A 569 -23.99 37.08 1.82
N ARG A 570 -23.73 37.75 0.69
CA ARG A 570 -22.38 38.07 0.22
C ARG A 570 -21.61 38.96 1.19
N LYS A 571 -22.29 39.90 1.85
CA LYS A 571 -21.65 40.83 2.79
C LYS A 571 -21.22 40.10 4.05
N LYS A 572 -22.11 39.30 4.64
CA LYS A 572 -21.79 38.48 5.81
C LYS A 572 -20.70 37.45 5.51
N ALA A 573 -20.78 36.78 4.35
CA ALA A 573 -19.75 35.82 3.94
C ALA A 573 -18.39 36.52 3.75
N ALA A 574 -18.36 37.71 3.14
CA ALA A 574 -17.13 38.48 2.98
C ALA A 574 -16.52 38.89 4.33
N GLU A 575 -17.34 39.33 5.29
CA GLU A 575 -16.90 39.70 6.64
C GLU A 575 -16.25 38.51 7.37
N ILE A 576 -16.86 37.31 7.30
CA ILE A 576 -16.29 36.10 7.91
C ILE A 576 -15.00 35.67 7.19
N THR A 577 -15.02 35.67 5.85
CA THR A 577 -13.87 35.28 5.01
C THR A 577 -12.66 36.18 5.26
N GLU A 578 -12.88 37.49 5.44
CA GLU A 578 -11.84 38.47 5.77
C GLU A 578 -11.29 38.25 7.18
N LYS A 579 -12.15 38.00 8.17
CA LYS A 579 -11.73 37.71 9.56
C LYS A 579 -10.86 36.46 9.68
N LEU A 580 -11.16 35.43 8.89
CA LEU A 580 -10.41 34.18 8.84
C LEU A 580 -9.20 34.24 7.88
N GLU A 581 -8.97 35.38 7.25
CA GLU A 581 -7.88 35.60 6.29
C GLU A 581 -7.82 34.56 5.15
N LEU A 582 -8.97 34.00 4.75
CA LEU A 582 -9.04 32.87 3.82
C LEU A 582 -8.60 33.20 2.41
N CYS A 583 -8.86 34.43 1.95
CA CYS A 583 -8.47 34.94 0.64
C CYS A 583 -8.61 36.48 0.60
N THR A 584 -8.16 37.08 -0.50
CA THR A 584 -8.39 38.52 -0.75
C THR A 584 -9.87 38.81 -1.04
N LYS A 585 -10.29 40.07 -0.87
CA LYS A 585 -11.65 40.53 -1.20
C LYS A 585 -12.00 40.29 -2.67
N GLN A 586 -11.03 40.45 -3.57
CA GLN A 586 -11.22 40.21 -4.99
C GLN A 586 -11.49 38.73 -5.27
N GLU A 587 -10.70 37.82 -4.69
CA GLU A 587 -10.90 36.37 -4.82
C GLU A 587 -12.26 35.94 -4.26
N ALA A 588 -12.66 36.44 -3.09
CA ALA A 588 -13.97 36.15 -2.49
C ALA A 588 -15.11 36.58 -3.43
N ASN A 589 -15.07 37.81 -3.97
CA ASN A 589 -16.08 38.29 -4.91
C ASN A 589 -16.16 37.45 -6.19
N VAL A 590 -15.02 36.94 -6.68
CA VAL A 590 -15.00 36.00 -7.81
C VAL A 590 -15.67 34.69 -7.42
N GLN A 591 -15.37 34.12 -6.25
CA GLN A 591 -16.02 32.90 -5.76
C GLN A 591 -17.54 33.06 -5.63
N PHE A 592 -18.02 34.16 -5.04
CA PHE A 592 -19.46 34.43 -4.93
C PHE A 592 -20.12 34.56 -6.31
N THR A 593 -19.45 35.23 -7.26
CA THR A 593 -19.97 35.37 -8.62
C THR A 593 -20.04 34.03 -9.35
N MET A 594 -19.01 33.19 -9.18
CA MET A 594 -18.99 31.83 -9.72
C MET A 594 -20.09 30.96 -9.12
N ALA A 595 -20.31 31.05 -7.81
CA ALA A 595 -21.39 30.34 -7.12
C ALA A 595 -22.76 30.73 -7.66
N ASP A 596 -23.07 32.04 -7.69
CA ASP A 596 -24.38 32.56 -8.11
C ASP A 596 -24.70 32.25 -9.58
N ARG A 597 -23.68 32.30 -10.44
CA ARG A 597 -23.83 32.04 -11.87
C ARG A 597 -23.58 30.58 -12.25
N LYS A 598 -23.27 29.71 -11.28
CA LYS A 598 -22.91 28.30 -11.48
C LYS A 598 -21.76 28.10 -12.49
N ILE A 599 -20.76 28.96 -12.46
CA ILE A 599 -19.58 28.89 -13.34
C ILE A 599 -18.50 28.05 -12.66
N ASN A 600 -18.12 26.91 -13.24
CA ASN A 600 -17.19 25.94 -12.64
C ASN A 600 -17.56 25.61 -11.18
N ALA A 601 -18.85 25.45 -10.94
CA ALA A 601 -19.44 25.16 -9.64
C ALA A 601 -20.30 23.91 -9.77
N VAL A 602 -19.99 22.89 -8.98
CA VAL A 602 -20.64 21.58 -9.02
C VAL A 602 -21.11 21.20 -7.62
N ILE A 603 -22.24 20.52 -7.51
CA ILE A 603 -22.68 19.98 -6.22
C ILE A 603 -21.77 18.82 -5.84
N SER A 604 -21.29 18.83 -4.60
CA SER A 604 -20.36 17.87 -4.07
C SER A 604 -20.83 17.37 -2.71
N THR A 605 -20.65 16.08 -2.48
CA THR A 605 -20.78 15.41 -1.17
C THR A 605 -19.42 14.86 -0.75
N SER A 606 -18.33 15.51 -1.13
CA SER A 606 -16.97 15.05 -0.82
C SER A 606 -16.58 15.30 0.64
N ALA A 607 -16.27 14.22 1.37
CA ALA A 607 -15.67 14.31 2.69
C ALA A 607 -14.24 14.87 2.61
N GLY A 608 -13.43 14.46 1.62
CA GLY A 608 -12.07 15.03 1.48
C GLY A 608 -12.07 16.55 1.27
N ARG A 609 -13.00 17.08 0.48
CA ARG A 609 -13.16 18.54 0.32
C ARG A 609 -13.68 19.21 1.58
N LEU A 610 -14.57 18.55 2.33
CA LEU A 610 -15.01 19.03 3.65
C LEU A 610 -13.82 19.19 4.61
N PHE A 611 -12.92 18.20 4.68
CA PHE A 611 -11.68 18.28 5.46
C PHE A 611 -10.78 19.43 5.00
N ASP A 612 -10.58 19.58 3.68
CA ASP A 612 -9.77 20.69 3.12
C ASP A 612 -10.36 22.06 3.48
N GLY A 613 -11.70 22.19 3.45
CA GLY A 613 -12.42 23.39 3.83
C GLY A 613 -12.27 23.72 5.32
N VAL A 614 -12.47 22.74 6.20
CA VAL A 614 -12.31 22.92 7.66
C VAL A 614 -10.87 23.26 8.02
N SER A 615 -9.88 22.58 7.42
CA SER A 615 -8.46 22.88 7.58
C SER A 615 -8.12 24.33 7.21
N ALA A 616 -8.74 24.85 6.15
CA ALA A 616 -8.57 26.24 5.77
C ALA A 616 -9.27 27.21 6.75
N MET A 617 -10.49 26.91 7.20
CA MET A 617 -11.24 27.74 8.18
C MET A 617 -10.51 27.88 9.52
N LEU A 618 -9.85 26.82 9.96
CA LEU A 618 -9.07 26.79 11.19
C LEU A 618 -7.67 27.40 11.04
N GLY A 619 -7.29 27.85 9.84
CA GLY A 619 -5.98 28.43 9.58
C GLY A 619 -4.83 27.43 9.54
N ILE A 620 -5.11 26.11 9.55
CA ILE A 620 -4.11 25.04 9.56
C ILE A 620 -3.45 24.90 8.20
N ARG A 621 -4.25 24.66 7.15
CA ARG A 621 -3.75 24.58 5.77
C ARG A 621 -4.78 25.09 4.77
N ARG A 622 -4.47 26.24 4.15
CA ARG A 622 -5.32 26.87 3.13
C ARG A 622 -5.15 26.30 1.72
N LYS A 623 -3.95 25.79 1.41
CA LYS A 623 -3.58 25.26 0.09
C LYS A 623 -2.65 24.06 0.23
N SER A 624 -2.97 23.02 -0.51
CA SER A 624 -2.23 21.77 -0.60
C SER A 624 -1.24 21.81 -1.76
N THR A 625 -0.06 21.24 -1.54
CA THR A 625 1.03 21.01 -2.49
C THR A 625 1.06 19.57 -3.00
N PHE A 626 0.38 18.66 -2.31
CA PHE A 626 0.09 17.30 -2.74
C PHE A 626 -1.30 16.87 -2.23
N GLU A 627 -1.84 15.81 -2.82
CA GLU A 627 -3.16 15.29 -2.48
C GLU A 627 -3.24 14.83 -1.01
N GLY A 628 -4.31 15.23 -0.29
CA GLY A 628 -4.54 14.89 1.12
C GLY A 628 -3.77 15.74 2.13
N GLU A 629 -2.91 16.68 1.72
CA GLU A 629 -2.05 17.43 2.64
C GLU A 629 -2.83 18.22 3.72
N ALA A 630 -3.90 18.92 3.35
CA ALA A 630 -4.68 19.71 4.30
C ALA A 630 -5.49 18.81 5.25
N SER A 631 -5.98 17.67 4.75
CA SER A 631 -6.66 16.65 5.56
C SER A 631 -5.72 16.01 6.59
N MET A 632 -4.49 15.64 6.18
CA MET A 632 -3.45 15.13 7.08
C MET A 632 -3.03 16.18 8.11
N ALA A 633 -2.87 17.45 7.71
CA ALA A 633 -2.50 18.50 8.65
C ALA A 633 -3.61 18.76 9.70
N LEU A 634 -4.87 18.63 9.30
CA LEU A 634 -6.02 18.72 10.21
C LEU A 634 -6.04 17.55 11.21
N GLU A 635 -5.74 16.34 10.75
CA GLU A 635 -5.56 15.16 11.60
C GLU A 635 -4.47 15.37 12.66
N PHE A 636 -3.28 15.78 12.23
CA PHE A 636 -2.15 15.96 13.15
C PHE A 636 -2.42 17.02 14.21
N ALA A 637 -3.08 18.12 13.84
CA ALA A 637 -3.49 19.15 14.80
C ALA A 637 -4.51 18.60 15.84
N ALA A 638 -5.41 17.71 15.40
CA ALA A 638 -6.37 17.06 16.28
C ALA A 638 -5.71 16.03 17.22
N GLU A 639 -4.79 15.21 16.69
CA GLU A 639 -4.03 14.24 17.48
C GLU A 639 -3.14 14.92 18.52
N GLU A 640 -2.41 15.98 18.14
CA GLU A 640 -1.59 16.79 19.05
C GLU A 640 -2.44 17.36 20.20
N TYR A 641 -3.61 17.92 19.88
CA TYR A 641 -4.53 18.39 20.93
C TYR A 641 -4.97 17.25 21.86
N ARG A 642 -5.37 16.09 21.31
CA ARG A 642 -5.78 14.91 22.09
C ARG A 642 -4.67 14.45 23.05
N GLU A 643 -3.43 14.37 22.58
CA GLU A 643 -2.29 13.99 23.40
C GLU A 643 -2.04 14.98 24.55
N THR A 644 -2.05 16.29 24.26
CA THR A 644 -1.84 17.31 25.30
C THR A 644 -2.94 17.30 26.37
N MET A 645 -4.17 16.96 26.00
CA MET A 645 -5.28 16.79 26.94
C MET A 645 -5.05 15.56 27.84
N LEU A 646 -4.69 14.42 27.26
CA LEU A 646 -4.38 13.20 28.01
C LEU A 646 -3.20 13.39 28.97
N GLU A 647 -2.15 14.11 28.56
CA GLU A 647 -1.02 14.45 29.43
C GLU A 647 -1.45 15.30 30.63
N LYS A 648 -2.31 16.31 30.42
CA LYS A 648 -2.87 17.13 31.51
C LYS A 648 -3.74 16.32 32.47
N SER A 649 -4.61 15.45 31.95
CA SER A 649 -5.44 14.56 32.78
C SER A 649 -4.57 13.63 33.64
N LYS A 650 -3.51 13.04 33.08
CA LYS A 650 -2.56 12.21 33.83
C LYS A 650 -1.83 12.98 34.92
N GLN A 651 -1.39 14.21 34.64
CA GLN A 651 -0.75 15.07 35.64
C GLN A 651 -1.72 15.43 36.78
N GLN A 652 -2.97 15.74 36.46
CA GLN A 652 -4.00 16.04 37.46
C GLN A 652 -4.31 14.83 38.35
N ILE A 653 -4.40 13.62 37.79
CA ILE A 653 -4.56 12.39 38.57
C ILE A 653 -3.36 12.17 39.51
N GLN A 654 -2.14 12.31 39.01
CA GLN A 654 -0.91 12.16 39.82
C GLN A 654 -0.80 13.21 40.94
N GLU A 655 -1.24 14.45 40.70
CA GLU A 655 -1.31 15.49 41.73
C GLU A 655 -2.37 15.15 42.78
N THR A 656 -3.53 14.64 42.37
CA THR A 656 -4.61 14.25 43.29
C THR A 656 -4.21 13.07 44.19
N GLU A 657 -3.48 12.09 43.64
CA GLU A 657 -2.90 10.97 44.40
C GLU A 657 -1.81 11.41 45.42
N LYS A 658 -1.09 12.51 45.13
CA LYS A 658 -0.04 13.05 46.01
C LYS A 658 -0.58 13.73 47.27
N TYR A 659 -1.85 14.15 47.29
CA TYR A 659 -2.49 14.84 48.42
C TYR A 659 -3.40 13.94 49.29
N GLY A 660 -3.36 12.62 49.11
CA GLY A 660 -3.90 11.66 50.08
C GLY A 660 -5.42 11.61 50.21
N TYR A 661 -6.15 11.65 49.08
CA TYR A 661 -7.56 11.24 49.05
C TYR A 661 -7.68 9.72 48.86
N ASP A 662 -8.65 9.11 49.56
CA ASP A 662 -8.84 7.66 49.63
C ASP A 662 -9.07 6.99 48.27
N LYS A 663 -8.53 5.77 48.14
CA LYS A 663 -8.47 4.92 46.94
C LYS A 663 -9.81 4.38 46.41
N GLU A 664 -10.94 4.85 46.91
CA GLU A 664 -12.27 4.48 46.41
C GLU A 664 -12.86 5.49 45.42
N ASP A 665 -12.21 6.64 45.19
CA ASP A 665 -12.67 7.67 44.24
C ASP A 665 -11.77 7.84 42.99
N THR A 666 -10.69 7.06 42.86
CA THR A 666 -9.75 7.15 41.73
C THR A 666 -10.20 6.35 40.50
N ASP A 667 -11.03 5.33 40.68
CA ASP A 667 -11.69 4.60 39.57
C ASP A 667 -12.88 5.40 38.99
N THR A 668 -13.33 6.42 39.74
CA THR A 668 -14.28 7.42 39.26
C THR A 668 -13.59 8.53 38.49
N LEU A 669 -12.32 8.88 38.74
CA LEU A 669 -11.61 9.94 38.01
C LEU A 669 -11.07 9.52 36.63
N SER A 670 -10.80 8.22 36.41
CA SER A 670 -10.55 7.67 35.07
C SER A 670 -11.85 7.41 34.28
N ARG A 671 -13.01 7.40 34.98
CA ARG A 671 -14.36 7.30 34.41
C ARG A 671 -15.14 8.61 34.35
N ASN A 672 -14.67 9.67 35.02
CA ASN A 672 -15.29 11.00 35.10
C ASN A 672 -14.93 11.91 33.91
N GLU A 673 -14.53 11.34 32.77
CA GLU A 673 -14.72 12.00 31.48
C GLU A 673 -16.23 12.08 31.11
N ASN A 674 -17.09 11.27 31.78
CA ASN A 674 -18.52 11.17 31.47
C ASN A 674 -19.49 12.21 32.09
N LEU A 675 -19.03 13.26 32.79
CA LEU A 675 -19.92 14.20 33.49
C LEU A 675 -20.17 15.55 32.80
N SER A 676 -19.83 15.68 31.51
CA SER A 676 -20.63 16.51 30.57
C SER A 676 -20.94 15.82 29.24
N GLU A 677 -20.53 14.56 29.04
CA GLU A 677 -20.69 13.82 27.78
C GLU A 677 -22.09 13.18 27.60
N THR A 678 -22.86 13.07 28.68
CA THR A 678 -24.21 12.50 28.65
C THR A 678 -25.32 13.48 28.24
N GLU A 679 -25.00 14.76 28.03
CA GLU A 679 -25.95 15.74 27.44
C GLU A 679 -25.67 16.00 25.94
N GLU A 680 -24.44 15.89 25.44
CA GLU A 680 -24.11 16.10 24.01
C GLU A 680 -24.47 14.90 23.11
N ILE A 681 -24.60 13.69 23.66
CA ILE A 681 -25.02 12.49 22.91
C ILE A 681 -26.56 12.44 22.72
N LYS A 682 -27.33 13.29 23.42
CA LYS A 682 -28.77 13.04 23.68
C LYS A 682 -29.78 13.44 22.60
N ARG A 683 -29.38 13.87 21.41
CA ARG A 683 -30.32 13.96 20.27
C ARG A 683 -29.68 13.47 18.97
N MET A 684 -29.76 12.16 18.73
CA MET A 684 -29.49 11.56 17.41
C MET A 684 -30.24 12.29 16.28
N ASP A 685 -31.40 12.86 16.57
CA ASP A 685 -32.23 13.60 15.62
C ASP A 685 -31.57 14.90 15.11
N ASP A 686 -30.68 15.53 15.88
CA ASP A 686 -30.01 16.78 15.46
C ASP A 686 -28.78 16.49 14.56
N LYS A 687 -28.27 15.26 14.59
CA LYS A 687 -27.09 14.79 13.83
C LYS A 687 -27.40 14.42 12.38
N LEU A 688 -28.66 14.09 12.08
CA LEU A 688 -29.11 13.63 10.77
C LEU A 688 -30.26 14.49 10.25
N ILE A 689 -30.28 14.72 8.94
CA ILE A 689 -31.38 15.38 8.24
C ILE A 689 -31.98 14.38 7.27
N SER A 690 -33.28 14.11 7.42
CA SER A 690 -34.02 13.26 6.48
C SER A 690 -34.31 14.03 5.19
N ALA A 691 -33.86 13.50 4.05
CA ALA A 691 -34.07 14.08 2.73
C ALA A 691 -34.70 13.04 1.79
N GLY A 692 -36.03 12.91 1.88
CA GLY A 692 -36.76 11.81 1.23
C GLY A 692 -36.32 10.47 1.82
N ASP A 693 -35.90 9.53 0.96
CA ASP A 693 -35.42 8.20 1.36
C ASP A 693 -33.93 8.19 1.78
N ARG A 694 -33.28 9.36 1.88
CA ARG A 694 -31.87 9.49 2.24
C ARG A 694 -31.66 10.15 3.60
N LEU A 695 -30.61 9.71 4.30
CA LEU A 695 -30.13 10.30 5.54
C LEU A 695 -28.89 11.17 5.26
N LEU A 696 -29.00 12.48 5.51
CA LEU A 696 -27.89 13.40 5.36
C LEU A 696 -27.22 13.64 6.71
N LEU A 697 -25.90 13.49 6.77
CA LEU A 697 -25.11 13.89 7.94
C LEU A 697 -25.15 15.42 8.01
N ASN A 698 -25.53 15.97 9.17
CA ASN A 698 -25.71 17.40 9.39
C ASN A 698 -24.36 18.14 9.53
N THR A 699 -23.53 18.03 8.49
CA THR A 699 -22.20 18.66 8.43
C THR A 699 -22.30 20.18 8.36
N GLU A 700 -23.41 20.74 7.86
CA GLU A 700 -23.65 22.18 7.88
C GLU A 700 -23.71 22.73 9.31
N SER A 701 -24.44 22.08 10.22
CA SER A 701 -24.50 22.49 11.62
C SER A 701 -23.15 22.35 12.31
N LEU A 702 -22.42 21.27 12.02
CA LEU A 702 -21.06 21.06 12.53
C LEU A 702 -20.12 22.20 12.11
N ILE A 703 -20.14 22.60 10.84
CA ILE A 703 -19.28 23.68 10.34
C ILE A 703 -19.69 25.03 10.94
N LYS A 704 -21.00 25.31 11.09
CA LYS A 704 -21.48 26.54 11.75
C LYS A 704 -20.93 26.65 13.18
N GLU A 705 -20.96 25.54 13.92
CA GLU A 705 -20.46 25.52 15.29
C GLU A 705 -18.94 25.75 15.34
N ILE A 706 -18.18 25.08 14.47
CA ILE A 706 -16.74 25.28 14.34
C ILE A 706 -16.42 26.74 14.03
N LEU A 707 -17.13 27.36 13.08
CA LEU A 707 -16.91 28.75 12.72
C LEU A 707 -17.21 29.72 13.87
N ASN A 708 -18.33 29.52 14.58
CA ASN A 708 -18.69 30.35 15.72
C ASN A 708 -17.62 30.28 16.82
N ARG A 709 -17.16 29.07 17.14
CA ARG A 709 -16.13 28.83 18.17
C ARG A 709 -14.77 29.37 17.75
N GLN A 710 -14.38 29.20 16.48
CA GLN A 710 -13.15 29.77 15.92
C GLN A 710 -13.16 31.30 15.97
N LEU A 711 -14.27 31.95 15.61
CA LEU A 711 -14.42 33.40 15.67
C LEU A 711 -14.40 33.96 17.11
N ASN A 712 -14.69 33.11 18.10
CA ASN A 712 -14.55 33.42 19.53
C ASN A 712 -13.14 33.13 20.08
N GLY A 713 -12.20 32.70 19.24
CA GLY A 713 -10.79 32.51 19.60
C GLY A 713 -10.47 31.17 20.25
N GLU A 714 -11.29 30.15 20.03
CA GLU A 714 -10.98 28.79 20.51
C GLU A 714 -9.81 28.16 19.76
N ASP A 715 -9.08 27.26 20.42
CA ASP A 715 -7.88 26.62 19.88
C ASP A 715 -8.19 25.80 18.60
N PRO A 716 -7.47 26.01 17.49
CA PRO A 716 -7.67 25.26 16.25
C PRO A 716 -7.49 23.74 16.38
N GLY A 717 -6.56 23.27 17.22
CA GLY A 717 -6.35 21.84 17.46
C GLY A 717 -7.54 21.19 18.16
N LYS A 718 -8.11 21.89 19.16
CA LYS A 718 -9.36 21.49 19.81
C LYS A 718 -10.53 21.40 18.83
N LEU A 719 -10.67 22.39 17.95
CA LEU A 719 -11.74 22.40 16.95
C LEU A 719 -11.53 21.34 15.86
N ALA A 720 -10.28 21.06 15.50
CA ALA A 720 -9.94 19.94 14.62
C ALA A 720 -10.36 18.61 15.24
N TYR A 721 -10.06 18.37 16.53
CA TYR A 721 -10.51 17.16 17.24
C TYR A 721 -12.04 17.07 17.32
N PHE A 722 -12.70 18.19 17.66
CA PHE A 722 -14.16 18.27 17.68
C PHE A 722 -14.78 17.90 16.33
N PHE A 723 -14.21 18.39 15.22
CA PHE A 723 -14.65 18.04 13.87
C PHE A 723 -14.59 16.54 13.60
N HIS A 724 -13.46 15.88 13.89
CA HIS A 724 -13.31 14.43 13.67
C HIS A 724 -14.30 13.63 14.51
N ARG A 725 -14.40 13.95 15.81
CA ARG A 725 -15.31 13.28 16.74
C ARG A 725 -16.76 13.43 16.33
N GLU A 726 -17.20 14.65 16.02
CA GLU A 726 -18.59 14.89 15.67
C GLU A 726 -18.94 14.27 14.31
N LEU A 727 -18.01 14.25 13.35
CA LEU A 727 -18.22 13.52 12.10
C LEU A 727 -18.37 12.01 12.33
N ALA A 728 -17.52 11.40 13.16
CA ALA A 728 -17.65 9.98 13.54
C ALA A 728 -18.99 9.69 14.23
N CYS A 729 -19.46 10.59 15.11
CA CYS A 729 -20.79 10.49 15.73
C CYS A 729 -21.91 10.52 14.67
N GLN A 730 -21.83 11.42 13.69
CA GLN A 730 -22.82 11.52 12.61
C GLN A 730 -22.84 10.27 11.71
N ILE A 731 -21.66 9.72 11.39
CA ILE A 731 -21.53 8.44 10.66
C ILE A 731 -22.20 7.31 11.45
N THR A 732 -21.87 7.20 12.73
CA THR A 732 -22.40 6.15 13.62
C THR A 732 -23.92 6.25 13.73
N ALA A 733 -24.46 7.45 13.95
CA ALA A 733 -25.89 7.69 14.02
C ALA A 733 -26.60 7.28 12.71
N ALA A 734 -26.02 7.60 11.55
CA ALA A 734 -26.55 7.19 10.26
C ALA A 734 -26.56 5.66 10.12
N CYS A 735 -25.47 4.98 10.48
CA CYS A 735 -25.39 3.52 10.43
C CYS A 735 -26.42 2.85 11.33
N VAL A 736 -26.58 3.32 12.57
CA VAL A 736 -27.62 2.84 13.51
C VAL A 736 -29.00 3.00 12.88
N LYS A 737 -29.29 4.18 12.31
CA LYS A 737 -30.61 4.44 11.71
C LYS A 737 -30.87 3.58 10.48
N ILE A 738 -29.84 3.34 9.66
CA ILE A 738 -29.94 2.46 8.49
C ILE A 738 -30.16 1.01 8.94
N ARG A 739 -29.45 0.53 9.96
CA ARG A 739 -29.66 -0.80 10.54
C ARG A 739 -31.09 -0.99 11.03
N GLU A 740 -31.70 0.01 11.67
CA GLU A 740 -33.12 -0.04 12.07
C GLU A 740 -34.06 -0.23 10.87
N LEU A 741 -33.71 0.32 9.71
CA LEU A 741 -34.54 0.28 8.50
C LEU A 741 -34.28 -0.98 7.64
N SER A 742 -33.03 -1.45 7.55
CA SER A 742 -32.62 -2.54 6.66
C SER A 742 -32.38 -3.88 7.37
N GLY A 743 -32.14 -3.85 8.69
CA GLY A 743 -31.69 -5.02 9.46
C GLY A 743 -30.20 -5.36 9.29
N CYS A 744 -29.44 -4.60 8.48
CA CYS A 744 -28.03 -4.87 8.23
C CYS A 744 -27.15 -4.49 9.45
N ASN A 745 -26.38 -5.45 9.98
CA ASN A 745 -25.51 -5.25 11.15
C ASN A 745 -24.01 -5.13 10.82
N LYS A 746 -23.65 -5.19 9.53
CA LYS A 746 -22.25 -5.06 9.10
C LYS A 746 -22.00 -3.68 8.53
N ALA A 747 -20.89 -3.05 8.93
CA ALA A 747 -20.48 -1.75 8.41
C ALA A 747 -19.09 -1.86 7.76
N ALA A 748 -18.94 -1.42 6.51
CA ALA A 748 -17.66 -1.42 5.81
C ALA A 748 -17.11 0.01 5.70
N LEU A 749 -15.93 0.25 6.24
CA LEU A 749 -15.25 1.55 6.19
C LEU A 749 -14.20 1.54 5.06
N SER A 750 -14.38 2.38 4.04
CA SER A 750 -13.49 2.43 2.88
C SER A 750 -13.48 3.82 2.21
N GLY A 751 -12.55 4.05 1.27
CA GLY A 751 -12.28 5.35 0.67
C GLY A 751 -11.08 6.05 1.32
N GLY A 752 -10.43 6.95 0.56
CA GLY A 752 -9.15 7.54 0.92
C GLY A 752 -9.16 8.37 2.20
N VAL A 753 -10.31 8.84 2.68
CA VAL A 753 -10.42 9.59 3.94
C VAL A 753 -10.19 8.68 5.15
N PHE A 754 -10.48 7.38 5.07
CA PHE A 754 -10.17 6.42 6.15
C PHE A 754 -8.68 6.04 6.23
N GLN A 755 -7.80 6.73 5.48
CA GLN A 755 -6.38 6.79 5.81
C GLN A 755 -6.09 7.71 7.01
N ASN A 756 -7.04 8.58 7.37
CA ASN A 756 -7.02 9.33 8.60
C ASN A 756 -7.28 8.38 9.77
N ARG A 757 -6.23 8.13 10.55
CA ARG A 757 -6.24 7.16 11.65
C ARG A 757 -7.19 7.60 12.76
N LEU A 758 -7.24 8.90 13.06
CA LEU A 758 -8.14 9.42 14.09
C LEU A 758 -9.62 9.21 13.73
N LEU A 759 -10.02 9.49 12.49
CA LEU A 759 -11.41 9.27 12.05
C LEU A 759 -11.74 7.77 12.01
N LEU A 760 -10.82 6.94 11.52
CA LEU A 760 -10.97 5.49 11.51
C LEU A 760 -11.18 4.96 12.93
N GLU A 761 -10.31 5.34 13.87
CA GLU A 761 -10.37 4.95 15.29
C GLU A 761 -11.71 5.32 15.91
N LEU A 762 -12.10 6.59 15.82
CA LEU A 762 -13.34 7.09 16.42
C LEU A 762 -14.58 6.40 15.82
N THR A 763 -14.62 6.22 14.49
CA THR A 763 -15.77 5.62 13.81
C THR A 763 -15.88 4.13 14.11
N ASP A 764 -14.76 3.41 14.07
CA ASP A 764 -14.69 1.97 14.36
C ASP A 764 -15.12 1.68 15.80
N HIS A 765 -14.56 2.38 16.78
CA HIS A 765 -14.91 2.19 18.20
C HIS A 765 -16.38 2.51 18.46
N MET A 766 -16.88 3.63 17.96
CA MET A 766 -18.29 4.00 18.13
C MET A 766 -19.26 2.99 17.48
N LEU A 767 -18.91 2.43 16.32
CA LEU A 767 -19.73 1.38 15.68
C LEU A 767 -19.69 0.06 16.47
N LEU A 768 -18.52 -0.35 16.96
CA LEU A 768 -18.38 -1.55 17.80
C LEU A 768 -19.18 -1.42 19.10
N GLU A 769 -19.17 -0.25 19.75
CA GLU A 769 -19.99 0.03 20.93
C GLU A 769 -21.50 -0.07 20.65
N GLN A 770 -21.92 0.22 19.42
CA GLN A 770 -23.29 0.04 18.94
C GLN A 770 -23.59 -1.40 18.46
N GLY A 771 -22.64 -2.33 18.59
CA GLY A 771 -22.80 -3.76 18.27
C GLY A 771 -22.69 -4.11 16.78
N PHE A 772 -22.08 -3.25 15.96
CA PHE A 772 -21.80 -3.57 14.56
C PHE A 772 -20.63 -4.54 14.39
N GLU A 773 -20.67 -5.34 13.33
CA GLU A 773 -19.47 -6.00 12.79
C GLU A 773 -18.82 -5.03 11.80
N VAL A 774 -17.61 -4.55 12.11
CA VAL A 774 -16.94 -3.52 11.31
C VAL A 774 -15.87 -4.13 10.41
N LEU A 775 -16.03 -3.99 9.10
CA LEU A 775 -15.08 -4.39 8.07
C LEU A 775 -14.15 -3.22 7.74
N LYS A 776 -12.85 -3.49 7.74
CA LYS A 776 -11.78 -2.52 7.47
C LYS A 776 -10.75 -3.14 6.54
N HIS A 777 -10.02 -2.28 5.84
CA HIS A 777 -8.88 -2.71 5.04
C HIS A 777 -7.68 -3.15 5.89
N GLN A 778 -6.78 -3.96 5.31
CA GLN A 778 -5.56 -4.41 6.00
C GLN A 778 -4.32 -4.41 5.08
N LEU A 779 -4.30 -5.30 4.09
CA LEU A 779 -3.23 -5.54 3.11
C LEU A 779 -3.53 -4.93 1.74
N LEU A 780 -4.76 -4.45 1.51
CA LEU A 780 -5.16 -3.58 0.42
C LEU A 780 -5.35 -2.15 0.94
N PRO A 781 -4.97 -1.10 0.20
CA PRO A 781 -5.22 0.25 0.67
C PRO A 781 -6.70 0.64 0.55
N PRO A 782 -7.23 1.44 1.50
CA PRO A 782 -8.60 1.97 1.43
C PRO A 782 -8.77 3.08 0.38
N ASN A 783 -7.68 3.58 -0.20
CA ASN A 783 -7.70 4.59 -1.26
C ASN A 783 -7.80 3.96 -2.65
N ASP A 784 -7.76 4.78 -3.71
CA ASP A 784 -7.90 4.36 -5.11
C ASP A 784 -6.94 3.24 -5.57
N GLY A 785 -5.82 3.03 -4.87
CA GLY A 785 -4.95 1.89 -5.11
C GLY A 785 -5.57 0.52 -4.80
N GLY A 786 -6.72 0.48 -4.12
CA GLY A 786 -7.48 -0.73 -3.80
C GLY A 786 -8.70 -0.98 -4.68
N ILE A 787 -9.16 0.04 -5.41
CA ILE A 787 -10.46 0.01 -6.11
C ILE A 787 -10.55 -1.10 -7.16
N ALA A 788 -9.42 -1.44 -7.80
CA ALA A 788 -9.36 -2.46 -8.84
C ALA A 788 -9.79 -3.85 -8.35
N LEU A 789 -9.58 -4.17 -7.06
CA LEU A 789 -10.10 -5.42 -6.49
C LEU A 789 -11.64 -5.44 -6.50
N GLY A 790 -12.26 -4.35 -6.03
CA GLY A 790 -13.72 -4.25 -6.01
C GLY A 790 -14.33 -4.24 -7.42
N GLN A 791 -13.67 -3.57 -8.37
CA GLN A 791 -14.02 -3.62 -9.78
C GLN A 791 -13.94 -5.04 -10.36
N ALA A 792 -12.89 -5.81 -10.03
CA ALA A 792 -12.75 -7.19 -10.51
C ALA A 792 -13.81 -8.12 -9.90
N VAL A 793 -14.15 -7.95 -8.62
CA VAL A 793 -15.25 -8.70 -7.98
C VAL A 793 -16.59 -8.38 -8.64
N TYR A 794 -16.86 -7.10 -8.92
CA TYR A 794 -18.06 -6.70 -9.66
C TYR A 794 -18.11 -7.31 -11.06
N ALA A 795 -16.98 -7.31 -11.78
CA ALA A 795 -16.87 -7.91 -13.10
C ALA A 795 -17.13 -9.43 -13.06
N MET A 796 -16.58 -10.15 -12.08
CA MET A 796 -16.88 -11.58 -11.90
C MET A 796 -18.37 -11.83 -11.64
N ALA A 797 -18.98 -11.06 -10.74
CA ALA A 797 -20.41 -11.16 -10.46
C ALA A 797 -21.28 -10.81 -11.68
N TYR A 798 -20.83 -9.89 -12.53
CA TYR A 798 -21.48 -9.58 -13.81
C TYR A 798 -21.38 -10.75 -14.79
N LEU A 799 -20.20 -11.37 -14.90
CA LEU A 799 -19.96 -12.49 -15.81
C LEU A 799 -20.81 -13.72 -15.46
N GLU A 800 -20.96 -14.04 -14.16
CA GLU A 800 -21.81 -15.15 -13.70
C GLU A 800 -23.31 -14.97 -14.01
N LYS A 801 -23.74 -13.73 -14.26
CA LYS A 801 -25.14 -13.39 -14.58
C LYS A 801 -25.40 -13.29 -16.09
N ALA A 802 -24.36 -13.14 -16.90
CA ALA A 802 -24.44 -13.00 -18.35
C ALA A 802 -24.61 -14.36 -19.02
#